data_AF-A0A8S1MTR5-F1
#
_entry.id   AF-A0A8S1MTR5-F1
#
_cell.length_a   1.000
_cell.length_b   1.000
_cell.length_c   1.000
_cell.angle_alpha   90.00
_cell.angle_beta   90.00
_cell.angle_gamma   90.00
#
_symmetry.space_group_name_H-M   'P 1'
#
loop_
_entity.id
_entity.type
_entity.pdbx_description
1 polymer ?
#
loop_
_entity_poly.entity_id
_entity_poly.type
_entity_poly.pdbx_seq_one_letter_code
_entity_poly.pdbx_strand_id
1 'polypeptide(L)'
;MTLLNLFLILCLEIASSFDTIKLNPTNQYLRRILELKENEYTSNSCLAYGIWSKYNPLSKINQIGKFGLFDNHCYHLHNSIDQESKYLNLIYYDCLDSLSKKITKTLLFINNQNEQNRFEIMINPFDYENTWFYLQIVAWPLQDIFKLIIMKGNEIQFESIKYMKYPFKDKIQILSFGGYFMVHNSKIHDLERGQIFSYFPGPIFLQDLLITSLPLDFSFITSANKIYNSIQNCFCSQNVRYLIGDMDFKNQDIKTFISDNINCDSFILAGWIKVKEIVNPSQQLTYQLFKVSPNLLDPIFQNHNLSPFQLFYHIGTEKNEIEITTYNYTFPDVSIDFSNNSFLIQKKFLIQNKINLWHYLKIELQKKQINVKILFYEEKNTFNYDANFEVYQFQNCQFKVQYGNCLQTKNNYLNIQLRNLEFYNCFKKLSQLICHYSCLECDGPSNQDCLSCSIESQRIYLPEYKVCICPFNSIDNQNQCQTFKQSNLRLINEQDPDINQNCKYGYFEIDGDCIKCPSIIKESFIGCFECLNKPKSWFQYPTCQKAYVIKPNITIEEASVSFIQIQYYYDGIQINSIHNTHSQFSELNLPNINGIFKEFQLASIQFLKFCQQKIFAEADQFICYECLLQNCQICLLTLINFECKRCLSYYKLIDGQCILQTKINQKAELICLPPLYYSFENQCKICEIKNCIYCFEYSLNDLDLCSLVKVTEFSLRLLQKVKIGCALCEENYIFDFTLGICLKQIPEIEYCQRSFINLQSQEQCVSSIYDDFSISPEISNCYKYIEYCNICTLNIEKQIKCVVCQDNFIIENNQCYQNEEFNIEKYQIQNQTNKIQSFILQFVPQMKQSVYKMFLNPQNAIQQICDPECIQCNQTGSYCRLCPLNYYKKYIITEKSKKCFLCHPLCEVCETRSNEDIKLNFPNFIVTEENEIYTMKCIKPYKDPQIYYDHYSKIARYCFNQDCQDKFIFDFL
;
A
#
# COMPACT_ATOMS: atom_id res chain seq x y z
N MET A 1 34.30 -40.00 -11.09
CA MET A 1 33.02 -40.71 -11.36
C MET A 1 31.93 -40.34 -10.37
N THR A 2 32.19 -40.35 -9.06
CA THR A 2 31.19 -40.02 -8.01
C THR A 2 30.62 -38.60 -8.11
N LEU A 3 31.44 -37.59 -8.41
CA LEU A 3 30.97 -36.21 -8.63
C LEU A 3 30.11 -36.06 -9.89
N LEU A 4 30.42 -36.80 -10.96
CA LEU A 4 29.65 -36.78 -12.20
C LEU A 4 28.27 -37.43 -12.01
N ASN A 5 28.21 -38.53 -11.25
CA ASN A 5 26.95 -39.16 -10.86
C ASN A 5 26.13 -38.28 -9.92
N LEU A 6 26.77 -37.58 -8.98
CA LEU A 6 26.06 -36.63 -8.11
C LEU A 6 25.49 -35.46 -8.92
N PHE A 7 26.24 -34.94 -9.89
CA PHE A 7 25.81 -33.86 -10.77
C PHE A 7 24.70 -34.32 -11.73
N LEU A 8 24.77 -35.55 -12.25
CA LEU A 8 23.71 -36.16 -13.07
C LEU A 8 22.43 -36.40 -12.26
N ILE A 9 22.54 -36.87 -11.02
CA ILE A 9 21.40 -37.02 -10.11
C ILE A 9 20.79 -35.64 -9.78
N LEU A 10 21.62 -34.63 -9.50
CA LEU A 10 21.15 -33.25 -9.27
C LEU A 10 20.47 -32.67 -10.52
N CYS A 11 21.03 -32.88 -11.71
CA CYS A 11 20.45 -32.43 -12.98
C CYS A 11 19.15 -33.18 -13.32
N LEU A 12 19.02 -34.47 -12.98
CA LEU A 12 17.78 -35.25 -13.11
C LEU A 12 16.71 -34.82 -12.10
N GLU A 13 17.11 -34.44 -10.88
CA GLU A 13 16.20 -33.88 -9.88
C GLU A 13 15.73 -32.46 -10.22
N ILE A 14 16.58 -31.64 -10.86
CA ILE A 14 16.25 -30.29 -11.33
C ILE A 14 15.40 -30.34 -12.63
N ALA A 15 15.59 -31.34 -13.49
CA ALA A 15 14.86 -31.48 -14.76
C ALA A 15 13.43 -32.04 -14.61
N SER A 16 13.00 -32.42 -13.40
CA SER A 16 11.67 -33.00 -13.13
C SER A 16 10.81 -32.16 -12.18
N SER A 17 11.02 -30.83 -12.12
CA SER A 17 10.07 -29.94 -11.47
C SER A 17 8.81 -29.83 -12.32
N PHE A 18 7.72 -30.43 -11.87
CA PHE A 18 6.41 -30.25 -12.47
C PHE A 18 5.96 -28.79 -12.35
N ASP A 19 5.62 -28.16 -13.47
CA ASP A 19 5.04 -26.83 -13.46
C ASP A 19 3.65 -26.87 -12.79
N THR A 20 3.46 -25.98 -11.82
CA THR A 20 2.19 -25.80 -11.13
C THR A 20 1.54 -24.49 -11.52
N ILE A 21 0.27 -24.56 -11.91
CA ILE A 21 -0.54 -23.40 -12.28
C ILE A 21 -1.54 -23.15 -11.15
N LYS A 22 -1.45 -21.98 -10.50
CA LYS A 22 -2.51 -21.49 -9.63
C LYS A 22 -3.66 -20.99 -10.49
N LEU A 23 -4.87 -21.54 -10.31
CA LEU A 23 -6.04 -21.00 -11.01
C LEU A 23 -6.35 -19.58 -10.52
N ASN A 24 -6.77 -18.73 -11.45
CA ASN A 24 -7.11 -17.35 -11.14
C ASN A 24 -8.28 -17.31 -10.12
N PRO A 25 -8.14 -16.65 -8.96
CA PRO A 25 -9.16 -16.63 -7.92
C PRO A 25 -10.50 -16.00 -8.33
N THR A 26 -10.55 -15.18 -9.39
CA THR A 26 -11.80 -14.53 -9.83
C THR A 26 -12.70 -15.40 -10.69
N ASN A 27 -12.17 -16.41 -11.37
CA ASN A 27 -12.97 -17.26 -12.27
C ASN A 27 -12.73 -18.75 -12.05
N GLN A 28 -11.61 -19.12 -11.41
CA GLN A 28 -11.18 -20.47 -11.09
C GLN A 28 -11.45 -21.47 -12.21
N TYR A 29 -11.03 -21.10 -13.42
CA TYR A 29 -11.40 -21.86 -14.61
C TYR A 29 -10.24 -21.98 -15.59
N LEU A 30 -9.97 -23.21 -16.01
CA LEU A 30 -9.01 -23.50 -17.08
C LEU A 30 -9.54 -24.61 -17.97
N ARG A 31 -9.40 -24.44 -19.29
CA ARG A 31 -9.65 -25.49 -20.28
C ARG A 31 -8.37 -25.92 -20.98
N ARG A 32 -8.23 -27.22 -21.20
CA ARG A 32 -7.18 -27.84 -22.03
C ARG A 32 -7.83 -28.79 -23.02
N ILE A 33 -7.32 -28.81 -24.24
CA ILE A 33 -7.70 -29.82 -25.23
C ILE A 33 -6.63 -30.91 -25.16
N LEU A 34 -7.08 -32.16 -25.03
CA LEU A 34 -6.25 -33.35 -25.02
C LEU A 34 -6.64 -34.21 -26.20
N GLU A 35 -5.69 -34.41 -27.12
CA GLU A 35 -5.85 -35.32 -28.25
C GLU A 35 -5.03 -36.59 -27.99
N LEU A 36 -5.70 -37.73 -27.87
CA LEU A 36 -5.06 -39.02 -27.61
C LEU A 36 -4.65 -39.68 -28.93
N LYS A 37 -3.38 -39.52 -29.30
CA LYS A 37 -2.79 -40.16 -30.48
C LYS A 37 -1.87 -41.30 -30.08
N GLU A 38 -2.25 -42.54 -30.40
CA GLU A 38 -1.50 -43.74 -29.98
C GLU A 38 -0.04 -43.75 -30.51
N ASN A 39 0.23 -43.12 -31.64
CA ASN A 39 1.58 -43.00 -32.22
C ASN A 39 2.50 -42.01 -31.49
N GLU A 40 1.98 -41.18 -30.57
CA GLU A 40 2.78 -40.26 -29.75
C GLU A 40 3.28 -40.90 -28.45
N TYR A 41 2.85 -42.13 -28.13
CA TYR A 41 3.26 -42.85 -26.93
C TYR A 41 4.40 -43.85 -27.21
N THR A 42 5.38 -43.88 -26.32
CA THR A 42 6.39 -44.95 -26.18
C THR A 42 5.99 -45.88 -25.03
N SER A 43 6.65 -47.04 -24.87
CA SER A 43 6.34 -47.98 -23.78
C SER A 43 6.41 -47.34 -22.39
N ASN A 44 7.20 -46.28 -22.21
CA ASN A 44 7.32 -45.53 -20.96
C ASN A 44 6.59 -44.17 -21.01
N SER A 45 5.90 -43.83 -22.09
CA SER A 45 5.13 -42.59 -22.15
C SER A 45 3.90 -42.69 -21.25
N CYS A 46 3.75 -41.72 -20.35
CA CYS A 46 2.56 -41.55 -19.53
C CYS A 46 1.89 -40.21 -19.78
N LEU A 47 0.57 -40.23 -19.59
CA LEU A 47 -0.26 -39.06 -19.39
C LEU A 47 -0.37 -38.82 -17.87
N ALA A 48 0.03 -37.64 -17.38
CA ALA A 48 -0.06 -37.31 -15.97
C ALA A 48 -0.58 -35.88 -15.74
N TYR A 49 -1.46 -35.70 -14.78
CA TYR A 49 -1.88 -34.40 -14.26
C TYR A 49 -2.44 -34.53 -12.85
N GLY A 50 -2.50 -33.41 -12.11
CA GLY A 50 -2.97 -33.41 -10.74
C GLY A 50 -3.64 -32.12 -10.30
N ILE A 51 -4.46 -32.22 -9.27
CA ILE A 51 -5.31 -31.13 -8.76
C ILE A 51 -5.15 -31.07 -7.25
N TRP A 52 -4.58 -29.97 -6.77
CA TRP A 52 -4.63 -29.56 -5.38
C TRP A 52 -5.85 -28.67 -5.17
N SER A 53 -6.70 -29.01 -4.20
CA SER A 53 -7.82 -28.17 -3.79
C SER A 53 -7.85 -28.01 -2.28
N LYS A 54 -8.30 -26.84 -1.83
CA LYS A 54 -8.42 -26.49 -0.41
C LYS A 54 -9.70 -25.72 -0.19
N TYR A 55 -10.60 -26.31 0.59
CA TYR A 55 -11.92 -25.73 0.84
C TYR A 55 -11.81 -24.54 1.80
N ASN A 56 -12.17 -23.35 1.31
CA ASN A 56 -12.19 -22.06 2.01
C ASN A 56 -13.45 -21.26 1.57
N PRO A 57 -14.59 -21.40 2.27
CA PRO A 57 -15.88 -20.82 1.88
C PRO A 57 -15.95 -19.30 1.92
N LEU A 58 -15.13 -18.67 2.77
CA LEU A 58 -15.04 -17.22 2.90
C LEU A 58 -13.92 -16.61 2.03
N SER A 59 -13.57 -17.27 0.92
CA SER A 59 -12.57 -16.74 -0.02
C SER A 59 -13.17 -15.70 -0.97
N LYS A 60 -12.34 -14.76 -1.44
CA LYS A 60 -12.73 -13.71 -2.40
C LYS A 60 -12.88 -14.28 -3.82
N ILE A 61 -13.93 -15.05 -4.08
CA ILE A 61 -14.28 -15.49 -5.43
C ILE A 61 -15.34 -14.56 -5.98
N ASN A 62 -15.00 -13.79 -7.02
CA ASN A 62 -15.99 -13.00 -7.76
C ASN A 62 -16.82 -13.98 -8.61
N GLN A 63 -18.13 -14.06 -8.36
CA GLN A 63 -18.99 -15.00 -9.09
C GLN A 63 -19.12 -14.59 -10.55
N ILE A 64 -18.56 -15.38 -11.47
CA ILE A 64 -18.69 -15.20 -12.93
C ILE A 64 -19.27 -16.49 -13.53
N GLY A 65 -20.59 -16.70 -13.44
CA GLY A 65 -21.22 -17.92 -13.93
C GLY A 65 -22.73 -17.95 -13.72
N LYS A 66 -23.41 -18.96 -14.27
CA LYS A 66 -24.88 -19.13 -14.13
C LYS A 66 -25.25 -19.70 -12.76
N PHE A 67 -24.37 -20.50 -12.17
CA PHE A 67 -24.58 -21.11 -10.85
C PHE A 67 -23.47 -20.66 -9.91
N GLY A 68 -23.84 -20.17 -8.72
CA GLY A 68 -22.95 -19.65 -7.68
C GLY A 68 -22.35 -20.73 -6.77
N LEU A 69 -21.66 -20.29 -5.73
CA LEU A 69 -20.97 -21.14 -4.73
C LEU A 69 -21.93 -21.92 -3.82
N PHE A 70 -23.23 -21.56 -3.74
CA PHE A 70 -24.18 -22.20 -2.80
C PHE A 70 -25.47 -22.66 -3.47
N ASP A 71 -25.52 -22.66 -4.80
CA ASP A 71 -26.69 -23.17 -5.53
C ASP A 71 -26.81 -24.70 -5.41
N ASN A 72 -25.68 -25.39 -5.19
CA ASN A 72 -25.63 -26.80 -4.82
C ASN A 72 -24.45 -27.05 -3.84
N HIS A 73 -24.63 -28.03 -2.95
CA HIS A 73 -23.61 -28.52 -2.03
C HIS A 73 -22.62 -29.51 -2.68
N CYS A 74 -22.71 -29.71 -3.99
CA CYS A 74 -21.75 -30.46 -4.78
C CYS A 74 -20.89 -29.51 -5.64
N TYR A 75 -19.58 -29.55 -5.42
CA TYR A 75 -18.60 -28.61 -5.94
C TYR A 75 -17.73 -29.23 -7.02
N HIS A 76 -17.75 -28.63 -8.19
CA HIS A 76 -16.99 -29.10 -9.34
C HIS A 76 -15.50 -28.76 -9.23
N LEU A 77 -14.64 -29.77 -9.41
CA LEU A 77 -13.19 -29.61 -9.43
C LEU A 77 -12.60 -29.88 -10.81
N HIS A 78 -13.09 -30.90 -11.52
CA HIS A 78 -12.61 -31.23 -12.87
C HIS A 78 -13.60 -32.07 -13.65
N ASN A 79 -13.65 -31.89 -14.97
CA ASN A 79 -14.38 -32.75 -15.87
C ASN A 79 -13.68 -32.91 -17.22
N SER A 80 -14.06 -33.96 -17.95
CA SER A 80 -13.66 -34.20 -19.35
C SER A 80 -14.89 -34.43 -20.22
N ILE A 81 -15.04 -33.65 -21.28
CA ILE A 81 -16.09 -33.86 -22.29
C ILE A 81 -15.47 -34.16 -23.65
N ASP A 82 -16.13 -34.99 -24.45
CA ASP A 82 -15.77 -35.18 -25.84
C ASP A 82 -15.93 -33.89 -26.65
N GLN A 83 -14.95 -33.54 -27.48
CA GLN A 83 -14.96 -32.30 -28.24
C GLN A 83 -16.10 -32.26 -29.27
N GLU A 84 -16.41 -33.37 -29.92
CA GLU A 84 -17.43 -33.43 -30.98
C GLU A 84 -18.83 -33.64 -30.40
N SER A 85 -19.03 -34.75 -29.68
CA SER A 85 -20.34 -35.17 -29.19
C SER A 85 -20.78 -34.45 -27.91
N LYS A 86 -19.87 -33.75 -27.23
CA LYS A 86 -20.09 -33.05 -25.96
C LYS A 86 -20.53 -33.96 -24.81
N TYR A 87 -20.40 -35.28 -24.93
CA TYR A 87 -20.71 -36.20 -23.84
C TYR A 87 -19.63 -36.14 -22.75
N LEU A 88 -20.08 -36.12 -21.50
CA LEU A 88 -19.21 -36.24 -20.33
C LEU A 88 -18.61 -37.64 -20.22
N ASN A 89 -17.28 -37.68 -20.11
CA ASN A 89 -16.48 -38.90 -19.94
C ASN A 89 -15.93 -39.06 -18.52
N LEU A 90 -15.62 -37.95 -17.84
CA LEU A 90 -15.05 -37.93 -16.50
C LEU A 90 -15.56 -36.72 -15.71
N ILE A 91 -15.84 -36.89 -14.42
CA ILE A 91 -16.07 -35.79 -13.48
C ILE A 91 -15.44 -36.09 -12.11
N TYR A 92 -14.88 -35.05 -11.49
CA TYR A 92 -14.36 -35.02 -10.13
C TYR A 92 -15.02 -33.86 -9.37
N TYR A 93 -15.63 -34.17 -8.24
CA TYR A 93 -16.34 -33.19 -7.41
C TYR A 93 -16.34 -33.60 -5.93
N ASP A 94 -16.62 -32.62 -5.08
CA ASP A 94 -16.83 -32.81 -3.65
C ASP A 94 -18.30 -32.56 -3.32
N CYS A 95 -18.99 -33.44 -2.60
CA CYS A 95 -20.35 -33.18 -2.12
C CYS A 95 -20.39 -33.11 -0.60
N LEU A 96 -21.15 -32.15 -0.08
CA LEU A 96 -21.50 -32.01 1.33
C LEU A 96 -22.95 -32.44 1.52
N ASP A 97 -23.15 -33.52 2.26
CA ASP A 97 -24.48 -34.04 2.60
C ASP A 97 -24.82 -33.68 4.04
N SER A 98 -25.66 -32.67 4.22
CA SER A 98 -26.17 -32.19 5.51
C SER A 98 -26.93 -33.27 6.28
N LEU A 99 -27.77 -34.06 5.61
CA LEU A 99 -28.59 -35.09 6.25
C LEU A 99 -27.74 -36.23 6.81
N SER A 100 -26.76 -36.70 6.06
CA SER A 100 -25.91 -37.80 6.49
C SER A 100 -24.64 -37.36 7.23
N LYS A 101 -24.43 -36.05 7.36
CA LYS A 101 -23.26 -35.39 7.98
C LYS A 101 -21.93 -35.85 7.38
N LYS A 102 -21.91 -36.00 6.06
CA LYS A 102 -20.80 -36.59 5.32
C LYS A 102 -20.27 -35.64 4.26
N ILE A 103 -18.96 -35.71 4.05
CA ILE A 103 -18.29 -35.04 2.94
C ILE A 103 -17.65 -36.13 2.09
N THR A 104 -18.01 -36.16 0.81
CA THR A 104 -17.56 -37.19 -0.13
C THR A 104 -16.80 -36.55 -1.28
N LYS A 105 -15.56 -36.99 -1.49
CA LYS A 105 -14.82 -36.72 -2.73
C LYS A 105 -15.10 -37.84 -3.71
N THR A 106 -15.62 -37.51 -4.89
CA THR A 106 -16.06 -38.50 -5.87
C THR A 106 -15.42 -38.26 -7.23
N LEU A 107 -14.76 -39.29 -7.78
CA LEU A 107 -14.29 -39.34 -9.16
C LEU A 107 -15.08 -40.41 -9.91
N LEU A 108 -15.78 -40.00 -10.97
CA LEU A 108 -16.54 -40.87 -11.86
C LEU A 108 -15.98 -40.75 -13.28
N PHE A 109 -15.82 -41.88 -13.97
CA PHE A 109 -15.49 -41.86 -15.39
C PHE A 109 -15.93 -43.13 -16.11
N ILE A 110 -16.03 -43.03 -17.44
CA ILE A 110 -16.15 -44.18 -18.33
C ILE A 110 -14.83 -44.39 -19.07
N ASN A 111 -14.26 -45.60 -18.95
CA ASN A 111 -12.96 -45.90 -19.54
C ASN A 111 -13.06 -46.18 -21.05
N ASN A 112 -11.91 -46.43 -21.67
CA ASN A 112 -11.78 -46.78 -23.09
C ASN A 112 -12.44 -48.12 -23.49
N GLN A 113 -12.91 -48.91 -22.52
CA GLN A 113 -13.60 -50.19 -22.70
C GLN A 113 -15.11 -50.10 -22.44
N ASN A 114 -15.67 -48.90 -22.25
CA ASN A 114 -17.06 -48.65 -21.83
C ASN A 114 -17.42 -49.10 -20.40
N GLU A 115 -16.42 -49.29 -19.54
CA GLU A 115 -16.68 -49.62 -18.14
C GLU A 115 -16.72 -48.34 -17.30
N GLN A 116 -17.80 -48.21 -16.52
CA GLN A 116 -17.92 -47.13 -15.55
C GLN A 116 -17.12 -47.45 -14.30
N ASN A 117 -16.33 -46.49 -13.86
CA ASN A 117 -15.54 -46.57 -12.64
C ASN A 117 -15.94 -45.44 -11.69
N ARG A 118 -16.01 -45.76 -10.39
CA ARG A 118 -16.36 -44.85 -9.31
C ARG A 118 -15.36 -44.99 -8.17
N PHE A 119 -14.78 -43.87 -7.76
CA PHE A 119 -13.90 -43.77 -6.60
C PHE A 119 -14.47 -42.74 -5.64
N GLU A 120 -14.67 -43.15 -4.38
CA GLU A 120 -15.23 -42.29 -3.34
C GLU A 120 -14.39 -42.35 -2.09
N ILE A 121 -14.11 -41.17 -1.53
CA ILE A 121 -13.40 -41.04 -0.26
C ILE A 121 -14.26 -40.21 0.69
N MET A 122 -14.49 -40.78 1.86
CA MET A 122 -15.15 -40.12 2.97
C MET A 122 -14.15 -39.21 3.69
N ILE A 123 -14.48 -37.92 3.79
CA ILE A 123 -13.66 -36.94 4.51
C ILE A 123 -14.30 -36.64 5.86
N ASN A 124 -13.47 -36.62 6.91
CA ASN A 124 -13.89 -36.16 8.23
C ASN A 124 -14.29 -34.67 8.13
N PRO A 125 -15.52 -34.27 8.54
CA PRO A 125 -15.96 -32.88 8.47
C PRO A 125 -15.04 -31.88 9.18
N PHE A 126 -14.35 -32.31 10.26
CA PHE A 126 -13.40 -31.45 10.98
C PHE A 126 -12.07 -31.22 10.25
N ASP A 127 -11.79 -32.01 9.22
CA ASP A 127 -10.54 -32.00 8.46
C ASP A 127 -10.71 -31.50 7.02
N TYR A 128 -11.89 -30.98 6.68
CA TYR A 128 -12.21 -30.58 5.32
C TYR A 128 -11.81 -29.13 5.01
N GLU A 129 -12.12 -28.20 5.92
CA GLU A 129 -11.77 -26.79 5.79
C GLU A 129 -10.29 -26.54 6.07
N ASN A 130 -9.72 -25.56 5.35
CA ASN A 130 -8.30 -25.18 5.43
C ASN A 130 -7.30 -26.35 5.27
N THR A 131 -7.71 -27.46 4.68
CA THR A 131 -6.87 -28.64 4.43
C THR A 131 -6.66 -28.85 2.94
N TRP A 132 -5.40 -29.11 2.54
CA TRP A 132 -5.04 -29.39 1.16
C TRP A 132 -5.31 -30.86 0.82
N PHE A 133 -6.10 -31.08 -0.23
CA PHE A 133 -6.31 -32.39 -0.84
C PHE A 133 -5.73 -32.40 -2.25
N TYR A 134 -5.09 -33.50 -2.61
CA TYR A 134 -4.50 -33.69 -3.94
C TYR A 134 -5.13 -34.91 -4.61
N LEU A 135 -5.52 -34.77 -5.88
CA LEU A 135 -5.88 -35.88 -6.74
C LEU A 135 -4.93 -35.92 -7.92
N GLN A 136 -4.39 -37.09 -8.23
CA GLN A 136 -3.50 -37.31 -9.37
C GLN A 136 -3.98 -38.45 -10.25
N ILE A 137 -4.01 -38.18 -11.55
CA ILE A 137 -4.30 -39.16 -12.58
C ILE A 137 -3.02 -39.42 -13.36
N VAL A 138 -2.63 -40.69 -13.44
CA VAL A 138 -1.52 -41.15 -14.28
C VAL A 138 -1.98 -42.32 -15.13
N ALA A 139 -1.68 -42.32 -16.42
CA ALA A 139 -1.99 -43.41 -17.32
C ALA A 139 -0.80 -43.73 -18.23
N TRP A 140 -0.41 -45.00 -18.32
CA TRP A 140 0.55 -45.55 -19.29
C TRP A 140 -0.22 -46.36 -20.34
N PRO A 141 -0.59 -45.75 -21.48
CA PRO A 141 -1.58 -46.35 -22.38
C PRO A 141 -1.08 -47.59 -23.12
N LEU A 142 0.22 -47.68 -23.41
CA LEU A 142 0.80 -48.86 -24.07
C LEU A 142 1.00 -50.05 -23.12
N GLN A 143 0.85 -49.84 -21.82
CA GLN A 143 0.94 -50.90 -20.81
C GLN A 143 -0.42 -51.22 -20.19
N ASP A 144 -1.49 -50.53 -20.62
CA ASP A 144 -2.81 -50.60 -20.01
C ASP A 144 -2.75 -50.37 -18.48
N ILE A 145 -1.99 -49.38 -18.00
CA ILE A 145 -1.91 -49.07 -16.56
C ILE A 145 -2.50 -47.69 -16.29
N PHE A 146 -3.51 -47.62 -15.44
CA PHE A 146 -4.03 -46.40 -14.86
C PHE A 146 -3.79 -46.39 -13.35
N LYS A 147 -3.29 -45.27 -12.84
CA LYS A 147 -3.02 -45.04 -11.43
C LYS A 147 -3.72 -43.78 -10.96
N LEU A 148 -4.48 -43.92 -9.87
CA LEU A 148 -5.15 -42.82 -9.16
C LEU A 148 -4.52 -42.69 -7.77
N ILE A 149 -4.12 -41.48 -7.41
CA ILE A 149 -3.56 -41.16 -6.09
C ILE A 149 -4.40 -40.03 -5.50
N ILE A 150 -4.84 -40.18 -4.25
CA ILE A 150 -5.48 -39.10 -3.48
C ILE A 150 -4.72 -38.92 -2.16
N MET A 151 -4.30 -37.69 -1.90
CA MET A 151 -3.53 -37.32 -0.70
C MET A 151 -4.27 -36.26 0.12
N LYS A 152 -4.06 -36.30 1.43
CA LYS A 152 -4.44 -35.26 2.40
C LYS A 152 -3.13 -34.72 2.98
N GLY A 153 -2.79 -33.48 2.66
CA GLY A 153 -1.46 -32.96 2.92
C GLY A 153 -0.38 -33.86 2.31
N ASN A 154 0.55 -34.34 3.12
CA ASN A 154 1.60 -35.27 2.72
C ASN A 154 1.25 -36.76 2.88
N GLU A 155 0.04 -37.07 3.37
CA GLU A 155 -0.41 -38.44 3.64
C GLU A 155 -1.25 -38.99 2.48
N ILE A 156 -0.92 -40.20 2.02
CA ILE A 156 -1.72 -40.91 1.01
C ILE A 156 -2.98 -41.43 1.68
N GLN A 157 -4.15 -40.96 1.22
CA GLN A 157 -5.44 -41.44 1.69
C GLN A 157 -5.92 -42.62 0.84
N PHE A 158 -5.57 -42.62 -0.45
CA PHE A 158 -6.01 -43.63 -1.38
C PHE A 158 -5.03 -43.76 -2.55
N GLU A 159 -4.75 -45.00 -2.94
CA GLU A 159 -3.98 -45.33 -4.13
C GLU A 159 -4.62 -46.55 -4.80
N SER A 160 -4.91 -46.45 -6.09
CA SER A 160 -5.50 -47.55 -6.85
C SER A 160 -4.84 -47.66 -8.22
N ILE A 161 -4.59 -48.90 -8.64
CA ILE A 161 -4.11 -49.24 -9.97
C ILE A 161 -5.19 -50.05 -10.69
N LYS A 162 -5.50 -49.69 -11.93
CA LYS A 162 -6.45 -50.38 -12.81
C LYS A 162 -5.78 -50.70 -14.14
N TYR A 163 -6.14 -51.83 -14.73
CA TYR A 163 -5.58 -52.25 -16.02
C TYR A 163 -6.40 -51.70 -17.19
N MET A 164 -6.13 -50.47 -17.61
CA MET A 164 -6.82 -49.78 -18.70
C MET A 164 -5.94 -48.68 -19.31
N LYS A 165 -6.25 -48.23 -20.54
CA LYS A 165 -5.44 -47.24 -21.26
C LYS A 165 -5.63 -45.81 -20.77
N TYR A 166 -6.89 -45.40 -20.62
CA TYR A 166 -7.26 -44.02 -20.31
C TYR A 166 -8.53 -43.99 -19.46
N PRO A 167 -8.70 -42.97 -18.60
CA PRO A 167 -9.95 -42.73 -17.90
C PRO A 167 -10.99 -42.01 -18.78
N PHE A 168 -10.92 -42.20 -20.10
CA PHE A 168 -11.81 -41.58 -21.08
C PHE A 168 -12.15 -42.58 -22.19
N LYS A 169 -13.38 -42.54 -22.69
CA LYS A 169 -13.80 -43.33 -23.84
C LYS A 169 -13.30 -42.75 -25.17
N ASP A 170 -13.45 -41.44 -25.36
CA ASP A 170 -13.19 -40.80 -26.66
C ASP A 170 -11.75 -40.25 -26.76
N LYS A 171 -11.29 -40.00 -27.98
CA LYS A 171 -9.90 -39.60 -28.23
C LYS A 171 -9.63 -38.10 -28.07
N ILE A 172 -10.61 -37.24 -28.35
CA ILE A 172 -10.43 -35.78 -28.31
C ILE A 172 -11.25 -35.21 -27.16
N GLN A 173 -10.56 -34.92 -26.06
CA GLN A 173 -11.17 -34.48 -24.81
C GLN A 173 -10.95 -32.99 -24.57
N ILE A 174 -11.98 -32.31 -24.07
CA ILE A 174 -11.87 -30.98 -23.46
C ILE A 174 -11.88 -31.17 -21.95
N LEU A 175 -10.69 -31.06 -21.35
CA LEU A 175 -10.50 -31.05 -19.92
C LEU A 175 -10.85 -29.66 -19.40
N SER A 176 -11.77 -29.58 -18.45
CA SER A 176 -12.07 -28.34 -17.71
C SER A 176 -11.71 -28.53 -16.24
N PHE A 177 -11.09 -27.52 -15.64
CA PHE A 177 -10.69 -27.52 -14.24
C PHE A 177 -11.33 -26.31 -13.54
N GLY A 178 -11.98 -26.57 -12.40
CA GLY A 178 -12.79 -25.61 -11.66
C GLY A 178 -14.00 -25.09 -12.43
N GLY A 179 -14.57 -23.97 -11.99
CA GLY A 179 -15.82 -23.42 -12.53
C GLY A 179 -17.09 -24.17 -12.09
N TYR A 180 -18.26 -23.66 -12.45
CA TYR A 180 -19.50 -24.44 -12.35
C TYR A 180 -19.58 -25.47 -13.48
N PHE A 181 -20.35 -26.52 -13.26
CA PHE A 181 -20.64 -27.52 -14.30
C PHE A 181 -22.11 -27.94 -14.26
N MET A 182 -22.72 -28.14 -15.43
CA MET A 182 -24.08 -28.67 -15.56
C MET A 182 -24.04 -29.83 -16.55
N VAL A 183 -24.56 -30.97 -16.14
CA VAL A 183 -24.59 -32.17 -16.97
C VAL A 183 -25.62 -31.98 -18.09
N HIS A 184 -25.13 -31.78 -19.32
CA HIS A 184 -25.99 -31.72 -20.50
C HIS A 184 -26.25 -33.11 -21.07
N ASN A 185 -25.16 -33.83 -21.37
CA ASN A 185 -25.15 -35.20 -21.87
C ASN A 185 -24.03 -35.95 -21.15
N SER A 186 -24.26 -37.20 -20.75
CA SER A 186 -23.30 -38.01 -20.02
C SER A 186 -23.24 -39.43 -20.56
N LYS A 187 -22.02 -39.99 -20.67
CA LYS A 187 -21.81 -41.43 -20.85
C LYS A 187 -21.72 -42.17 -19.51
N ILE A 188 -21.52 -41.45 -18.42
CA ILE A 188 -21.55 -41.95 -17.05
C ILE A 188 -23.02 -42.08 -16.64
N HIS A 189 -23.46 -43.30 -16.34
CA HIS A 189 -24.84 -43.65 -16.01
C HIS A 189 -25.29 -43.11 -14.66
N ASP A 190 -24.36 -42.90 -13.73
CA ASP A 190 -24.65 -42.36 -12.38
C ASP A 190 -24.98 -40.85 -12.38
N LEU A 191 -24.91 -40.17 -13.54
CA LEU A 191 -25.12 -38.74 -13.65
C LEU A 191 -26.35 -38.42 -14.49
N GLU A 192 -27.27 -37.68 -13.89
CA GLU A 192 -28.52 -37.29 -14.54
C GLU A 192 -28.36 -36.00 -15.35
N ARG A 193 -29.12 -35.91 -16.45
CA ARG A 193 -29.20 -34.68 -17.24
C ARG A 193 -29.81 -33.57 -16.39
N GLY A 194 -29.13 -32.42 -16.35
CA GLY A 194 -29.54 -31.25 -15.57
C GLY A 194 -28.95 -31.22 -14.16
N GLN A 195 -28.18 -32.24 -13.74
CA GLN A 195 -27.46 -32.19 -12.48
C GLN A 195 -26.44 -31.03 -12.51
N ILE A 196 -26.45 -30.21 -11.46
CA ILE A 196 -25.65 -28.99 -11.34
C ILE A 196 -24.53 -29.24 -10.33
N PHE A 197 -23.35 -28.69 -10.60
CA PHE A 197 -22.24 -28.64 -9.66
C PHE A 197 -21.79 -27.19 -9.54
N SER A 198 -21.76 -26.70 -8.31
CA SER A 198 -21.37 -25.32 -7.98
C SER A 198 -19.87 -25.12 -8.09
N TYR A 199 -19.46 -23.85 -8.09
CA TYR A 199 -18.04 -23.50 -7.97
C TYR A 199 -17.45 -24.08 -6.69
N PHE A 200 -16.22 -24.59 -6.77
CA PHE A 200 -15.49 -24.99 -5.58
C PHE A 200 -15.07 -23.75 -4.78
N PRO A 201 -15.46 -23.63 -3.50
CA PRO A 201 -15.08 -22.48 -2.70
C PRO A 201 -13.67 -22.67 -2.12
N GLY A 202 -12.67 -22.05 -2.75
CA GLY A 202 -11.29 -22.01 -2.26
C GLY A 202 -10.26 -22.22 -3.36
N PRO A 203 -8.96 -22.09 -3.08
CA PRO A 203 -7.94 -22.13 -4.13
C PRO A 203 -7.78 -23.53 -4.75
N ILE A 204 -7.52 -23.55 -6.05
CA ILE A 204 -7.16 -24.73 -6.84
C ILE A 204 -5.79 -24.50 -7.48
N PHE A 205 -4.88 -25.45 -7.28
CA PHE A 205 -3.59 -25.51 -7.99
C PHE A 205 -3.58 -26.75 -8.88
N LEU A 206 -3.13 -26.58 -10.11
CA LEU A 206 -3.04 -27.66 -11.08
C LEU A 206 -1.56 -27.98 -11.30
N GLN A 207 -1.24 -29.27 -11.26
CA GLN A 207 -0.07 -29.78 -11.95
C GLN A 207 -0.46 -29.95 -13.41
N ASP A 208 0.20 -29.21 -14.32
CA ASP A 208 -0.23 -29.14 -15.71
C ASP A 208 -0.19 -30.52 -16.39
N LEU A 209 -0.97 -30.65 -17.45
CA LEU A 209 -1.07 -31.87 -18.23
C LEU A 209 0.25 -32.17 -18.93
N LEU A 210 0.78 -33.37 -18.70
CA LEU A 210 2.04 -33.82 -19.28
C LEU A 210 1.86 -35.14 -20.01
N ILE A 211 2.39 -35.18 -21.22
CA ILE A 211 2.60 -36.41 -22.00
C ILE A 211 4.11 -36.54 -22.17
N THR A 212 4.74 -37.37 -21.33
CA THR A 212 6.21 -37.52 -21.29
C THR A 212 6.60 -38.96 -21.00
N SER A 213 7.84 -39.32 -21.34
CA SER A 213 8.40 -40.64 -21.03
C SER A 213 8.88 -40.67 -19.57
N LEU A 214 8.11 -41.33 -18.69
CA LEU A 214 8.46 -41.56 -17.28
C LEU A 214 8.42 -43.05 -16.95
N PRO A 215 9.42 -43.56 -16.20
CA PRO A 215 9.43 -44.97 -15.82
C PRO A 215 8.28 -45.28 -14.84
N LEU A 216 7.85 -46.54 -14.78
CA LEU A 216 6.73 -46.99 -13.94
C LEU A 216 6.95 -46.78 -12.44
N ASP A 217 8.21 -46.78 -12.01
CA ASP A 217 8.64 -46.58 -10.63
C ASP A 217 8.83 -45.09 -10.27
N PHE A 218 8.51 -44.16 -11.18
CA PHE A 218 8.58 -42.73 -10.91
C PHE A 218 7.72 -42.36 -9.69
N SER A 219 8.34 -41.74 -8.68
CA SER A 219 7.68 -41.39 -7.42
C SER A 219 6.88 -40.09 -7.54
N PHE A 220 5.69 -40.18 -8.13
CA PHE A 220 4.75 -39.06 -8.22
C PHE A 220 4.38 -38.46 -6.84
N ILE A 221 4.34 -39.29 -5.79
CA ILE A 221 4.10 -38.87 -4.41
C ILE A 221 5.19 -37.90 -3.93
N THR A 222 6.46 -38.17 -4.26
CA THR A 222 7.58 -37.29 -3.88
C THR A 222 7.44 -35.92 -4.55
N SER A 223 7.06 -35.90 -5.83
CA SER A 223 6.79 -34.67 -6.57
C SER A 223 5.61 -33.89 -5.97
N ALA A 224 4.51 -34.58 -5.64
CA ALA A 224 3.36 -33.96 -4.98
C ALA A 224 3.74 -33.38 -3.61
N ASN A 225 4.55 -34.09 -2.81
CA ASN A 225 5.03 -33.62 -1.51
C ASN A 225 5.95 -32.39 -1.62
N LYS A 226 6.78 -32.29 -2.66
CA LYS A 226 7.58 -31.07 -2.93
C LYS A 226 6.66 -29.86 -3.17
N ILE A 227 5.57 -30.04 -3.93
CA ILE A 227 4.57 -28.99 -4.17
C ILE A 227 3.81 -28.67 -2.88
N TYR A 228 3.35 -29.68 -2.13
CA TYR A 228 2.69 -29.48 -0.85
C TYR A 228 3.55 -28.62 0.10
N ASN A 229 4.85 -28.92 0.19
CA ASN A 229 5.77 -28.16 1.03
C ASN A 229 5.86 -26.68 0.68
N SER A 230 5.62 -26.29 -0.58
CA SER A 230 5.60 -24.89 -1.00
C SER A 230 4.25 -24.20 -0.77
N ILE A 231 3.13 -24.95 -0.72
CA ILE A 231 1.77 -24.40 -0.57
C ILE A 231 1.14 -24.61 0.83
N GLN A 232 1.75 -25.43 1.69
CA GLN A 232 1.20 -25.78 3.01
C GLN A 232 1.20 -24.62 4.00
N ASN A 233 2.19 -23.72 3.92
CA ASN A 233 2.38 -22.67 4.90
C ASN A 233 1.40 -21.52 4.65
N CYS A 234 0.48 -21.30 5.60
CA CYS A 234 -0.13 -19.99 5.73
C CYS A 234 0.90 -19.04 6.34
N PHE A 235 1.52 -18.21 5.52
CA PHE A 235 2.43 -17.17 6.00
C PHE A 235 1.61 -16.00 6.52
N CYS A 236 1.57 -15.85 7.85
CA CYS A 236 0.88 -14.73 8.47
C CYS A 236 1.70 -13.45 8.28
N SER A 237 1.30 -12.62 7.31
CA SER A 237 1.85 -11.27 7.12
C SER A 237 1.11 -10.29 8.01
N GLN A 238 1.82 -9.64 8.94
CA GLN A 238 1.22 -8.61 9.79
C GLN A 238 0.72 -7.43 8.93
N ASN A 239 -0.38 -6.80 9.36
CA ASN A 239 -0.87 -5.56 8.77
C ASN A 239 0.22 -4.48 8.79
N VAL A 240 0.31 -3.70 7.71
CA VAL A 240 1.23 -2.55 7.63
C VAL A 240 0.77 -1.48 8.63
N ARG A 241 -0.55 -1.32 8.76
CA ARG A 241 -1.20 -0.47 9.76
C ARG A 241 -1.96 -1.34 10.75
N TYR A 242 -1.33 -1.69 11.86
CA TYR A 242 -1.99 -2.40 12.96
C TYR A 242 -2.59 -1.45 14.01
N LEU A 243 -2.03 -0.25 14.16
CA LEU A 243 -2.57 0.78 15.05
C LEU A 243 -3.75 1.46 14.35
N ILE A 244 -4.96 1.22 14.86
CA ILE A 244 -6.18 1.92 14.46
C ILE A 244 -6.16 3.35 15.04
N GLY A 245 -5.59 3.51 16.24
CA GLY A 245 -5.31 4.79 16.87
C GLY A 245 -6.39 5.27 17.84
N ASP A 246 -6.30 6.54 18.21
CA ASP A 246 -7.15 7.18 19.21
C ASP A 246 -8.40 7.80 18.57
N MET A 247 -9.56 7.55 19.16
CA MET A 247 -10.84 8.03 18.63
C MET A 247 -11.81 8.43 19.74
N ASP A 248 -12.56 9.49 19.50
CA ASP A 248 -13.70 9.91 20.33
C ASP A 248 -14.97 9.79 19.49
N PHE A 249 -15.90 8.95 19.93
CA PHE A 249 -17.19 8.77 19.26
C PHE A 249 -18.22 9.65 19.94
N LYS A 250 -18.88 10.49 19.15
CA LYS A 250 -20.05 11.27 19.57
C LYS A 250 -21.23 10.88 18.68
N ASN A 251 -22.46 10.94 19.18
CA ASN A 251 -23.66 10.63 18.39
C ASN A 251 -23.68 9.18 17.85
N GLN A 252 -24.07 8.98 16.58
CA GLN A 252 -24.17 7.65 15.91
C GLN A 252 -22.90 7.29 15.09
N ASP A 253 -21.74 7.81 15.45
CA ASP A 253 -20.52 7.55 14.68
C ASP A 253 -20.17 6.04 14.64
N ILE A 254 -19.94 5.52 13.43
CA ILE A 254 -19.44 4.17 13.17
C ILE A 254 -18.18 4.30 12.33
N LYS A 255 -17.11 3.62 12.74
CA LYS A 255 -15.88 3.50 11.96
C LYS A 255 -15.63 2.05 11.60
N THR A 256 -14.87 1.87 10.52
CA THR A 256 -14.53 0.56 9.98
C THR A 256 -13.05 0.52 9.67
N PHE A 257 -12.37 -0.49 10.19
CA PHE A 257 -11.00 -0.84 9.85
C PHE A 257 -11.01 -2.15 9.06
N ILE A 258 -10.28 -2.22 7.95
CA ILE A 258 -10.14 -3.43 7.14
C ILE A 258 -8.68 -3.88 7.24
N SER A 259 -8.47 -5.13 7.62
CA SER A 259 -7.15 -5.75 7.69
C SER A 259 -6.51 -5.78 6.30
N ASP A 260 -5.25 -5.35 6.18
CA ASP A 260 -4.51 -5.38 4.90
C ASP A 260 -4.36 -6.82 4.40
N ASN A 261 -4.08 -7.73 5.33
CA ASN A 261 -3.77 -9.12 5.06
C ASN A 261 -4.88 -10.08 5.56
N ILE A 262 -4.86 -11.28 4.99
CA ILE A 262 -5.68 -12.42 5.41
C ILE A 262 -5.12 -12.99 6.73
N ASN A 263 -5.97 -13.45 7.64
CA ASN A 263 -5.53 -14.14 8.84
C ASN A 263 -5.26 -15.62 8.53
N CYS A 264 -4.32 -16.26 9.22
CA CYS A 264 -4.19 -17.72 9.15
C CYS A 264 -5.21 -18.38 10.08
N ASP A 265 -4.94 -18.29 11.38
CA ASP A 265 -5.68 -18.93 12.46
C ASP A 265 -5.67 -18.09 13.74
N SER A 266 -5.27 -16.82 13.63
CA SER A 266 -5.13 -15.94 14.78
C SER A 266 -5.49 -14.50 14.45
N PHE A 267 -5.97 -13.77 15.45
CA PHE A 267 -6.05 -12.32 15.42
C PHE A 267 -5.98 -11.79 16.85
N ILE A 268 -5.59 -10.53 16.99
CA ILE A 268 -5.59 -9.83 18.26
C ILE A 268 -6.27 -8.48 18.07
N LEU A 269 -7.26 -8.18 18.90
CA LEU A 269 -7.86 -6.86 19.04
C LEU A 269 -7.63 -6.39 20.47
N ALA A 270 -6.96 -5.25 20.63
CA ALA A 270 -6.69 -4.72 21.96
C ALA A 270 -6.78 -3.19 21.99
N GLY A 271 -7.18 -2.63 23.12
CA GLY A 271 -7.27 -1.19 23.28
C GLY A 271 -7.98 -0.77 24.57
N TRP A 272 -7.96 0.53 24.84
CA TRP A 272 -8.61 1.15 25.99
C TRP A 272 -9.94 1.76 25.62
N ILE A 273 -10.91 1.63 26.51
CA ILE A 273 -12.29 2.08 26.33
C ILE A 273 -12.72 2.91 27.55
N LYS A 274 -13.33 4.07 27.31
CA LYS A 274 -14.01 4.87 28.34
C LYS A 274 -15.42 5.21 27.85
N VAL A 275 -16.44 4.87 28.63
CA VAL A 275 -17.80 5.39 28.40
C VAL A 275 -17.89 6.75 29.08
N LYS A 276 -17.95 7.83 28.29
CA LYS A 276 -18.05 9.20 28.81
C LYS A 276 -19.47 9.55 29.22
N GLU A 277 -20.43 9.19 28.38
CA GLU A 277 -21.83 9.56 28.57
C GLU A 277 -22.75 8.49 27.98
N ILE A 278 -23.86 8.25 28.66
CA ILE A 278 -24.92 7.34 28.26
C ILE A 278 -26.13 8.19 27.90
N VAL A 279 -26.49 8.27 26.63
CA VAL A 279 -27.64 9.05 26.16
C VAL A 279 -28.78 8.08 25.86
N ASN A 280 -29.79 8.06 26.73
CA ASN A 280 -30.83 7.02 26.70
C ASN A 280 -32.23 7.52 27.13
N PRO A 281 -33.16 7.78 26.19
CA PRO A 281 -34.57 8.00 26.46
C PRO A 281 -35.39 6.75 26.78
N SER A 282 -34.82 5.54 26.66
CA SER A 282 -35.46 4.28 27.07
C SER A 282 -34.94 3.76 28.42
N GLN A 283 -35.68 2.89 29.12
CA GLN A 283 -35.21 2.33 30.40
C GLN A 283 -34.09 1.28 30.24
N GLN A 284 -33.84 0.81 29.01
CA GLN A 284 -32.85 -0.23 28.72
C GLN A 284 -32.17 0.01 27.36
N LEU A 285 -30.85 0.13 27.36
CA LEU A 285 -30.01 0.38 26.19
C LEU A 285 -29.17 -0.86 25.88
N THR A 286 -29.13 -1.29 24.62
CA THR A 286 -28.17 -2.28 24.13
C THR A 286 -27.22 -1.63 23.13
N TYR A 287 -25.93 -1.64 23.46
CA TYR A 287 -24.88 -0.98 22.71
C TYR A 287 -23.91 -2.00 22.11
N GLN A 288 -23.71 -2.02 20.78
CA GLN A 288 -22.70 -2.89 20.16
C GLN A 288 -21.43 -2.06 19.88
N LEU A 289 -20.39 -2.26 20.70
CA LEU A 289 -19.15 -1.50 20.59
C LEU A 289 -18.25 -2.02 19.48
N PHE A 290 -17.95 -3.32 19.49
CA PHE A 290 -17.05 -3.95 18.52
C PHE A 290 -17.77 -5.06 17.78
N LYS A 291 -17.49 -5.15 16.48
CA LYS A 291 -17.87 -6.27 15.62
C LYS A 291 -16.70 -6.60 14.68
N VAL A 292 -16.06 -7.74 14.90
CA VAL A 292 -15.06 -8.30 13.97
C VAL A 292 -15.80 -9.22 13.02
N SER A 293 -15.78 -8.93 11.73
CA SER A 293 -16.46 -9.73 10.69
C SER A 293 -15.51 -10.05 9.53
N PRO A 294 -15.80 -11.07 8.70
CA PRO A 294 -15.18 -11.21 7.40
C PRO A 294 -15.43 -9.98 6.50
N ASN A 295 -14.48 -9.63 5.65
CA ASN A 295 -14.60 -8.56 4.65
C ASN A 295 -15.04 -9.13 3.29
N LEU A 296 -16.32 -9.48 3.18
CA LEU A 296 -16.89 -10.13 1.99
C LEU A 296 -17.94 -9.25 1.31
N LEU A 297 -17.97 -9.32 -0.02
CA LEU A 297 -18.91 -8.59 -0.87
C LEU A 297 -20.27 -9.29 -0.97
N ASP A 298 -20.32 -10.62 -0.81
CA ASP A 298 -21.55 -11.39 -0.92
C ASP A 298 -22.47 -11.17 0.29
N PRO A 299 -23.73 -10.68 0.11
CA PRO A 299 -24.68 -10.43 1.19
C PRO A 299 -24.98 -11.65 2.05
N ILE A 300 -24.91 -12.86 1.48
CA ILE A 300 -25.17 -14.13 2.19
C ILE A 300 -24.18 -14.29 3.37
N PHE A 301 -22.96 -13.78 3.24
CA PHE A 301 -21.92 -13.81 4.27
C PHE A 301 -21.82 -12.56 5.13
N GLN A 302 -22.69 -11.57 4.91
CA GLN A 302 -22.74 -10.36 5.73
C GLN A 302 -23.60 -10.54 7.00
N ASN A 303 -24.10 -11.76 7.24
CA ASN A 303 -24.89 -12.09 8.42
C ASN A 303 -24.15 -11.69 9.72
N HIS A 304 -24.86 -11.01 10.62
CA HIS A 304 -24.32 -10.59 11.92
C HIS A 304 -23.85 -11.76 12.77
N ASN A 305 -24.42 -12.95 12.59
CA ASN A 305 -24.06 -14.14 13.37
C ASN A 305 -22.75 -14.80 12.91
N LEU A 306 -22.18 -14.40 11.77
CA LEU A 306 -20.90 -14.89 11.24
C LEU A 306 -19.69 -14.06 11.71
N SER A 307 -19.82 -13.44 12.87
CA SER A 307 -18.82 -12.52 13.40
C SER A 307 -17.92 -13.26 14.39
N PRO A 308 -16.60 -13.40 14.11
CA PRO A 308 -15.66 -14.04 15.02
C PRO A 308 -15.71 -13.50 16.45
N PHE A 309 -16.04 -12.22 16.61
CA PHE A 309 -16.17 -11.58 17.90
C PHE A 309 -17.12 -10.38 17.84
N GLN A 310 -17.98 -10.25 18.84
CA GLN A 310 -18.75 -9.03 19.10
C GLN A 310 -18.77 -8.70 20.59
N LEU A 311 -18.82 -7.41 20.90
CA LEU A 311 -18.93 -6.89 22.25
C LEU A 311 -20.15 -5.98 22.37
N PHE A 312 -21.00 -6.27 23.34
CA PHE A 312 -22.17 -5.48 23.68
C PHE A 312 -22.13 -4.99 25.13
N TYR A 313 -22.63 -3.78 25.37
CA TYR A 313 -23.05 -3.32 26.70
C TYR A 313 -24.57 -3.29 26.77
N HIS A 314 -25.14 -3.96 27.76
CA HIS A 314 -26.54 -3.81 28.13
C HIS A 314 -26.61 -2.93 29.37
N ILE A 315 -27.20 -1.74 29.22
CA ILE A 315 -27.30 -0.75 30.29
C ILE A 315 -28.76 -0.64 30.67
N GLY A 316 -29.09 -1.02 31.90
CA GLY A 316 -30.44 -0.96 32.45
C GLY A 316 -30.50 -0.12 33.72
N THR A 317 -31.71 0.16 34.19
CA THR A 317 -31.96 0.85 35.46
C THR A 317 -31.49 0.06 36.68
N GLU A 318 -31.53 -1.27 36.60
CA GLU A 318 -31.15 -2.16 37.72
C GLU A 318 -29.71 -2.66 37.64
N LYS A 319 -29.24 -2.99 36.43
CA LYS A 319 -27.97 -3.70 36.21
C LYS A 319 -27.35 -3.33 34.86
N ASN A 320 -26.02 -3.27 34.83
CA ASN A 320 -25.23 -3.14 33.61
C ASN A 320 -24.51 -4.46 33.32
N GLU A 321 -24.54 -4.92 32.08
CA GLU A 321 -23.93 -6.18 31.66
C GLU A 321 -23.06 -5.99 30.43
N ILE A 322 -22.00 -6.78 30.34
CA ILE A 322 -21.21 -6.97 29.13
C ILE A 322 -21.62 -8.30 28.52
N GLU A 323 -22.02 -8.31 27.26
CA GLU A 323 -22.25 -9.52 26.50
C GLU A 323 -21.18 -9.66 25.42
N ILE A 324 -20.52 -10.81 25.40
CA ILE A 324 -19.61 -11.21 24.33
C ILE A 324 -20.32 -12.27 23.52
N THR A 325 -20.36 -12.11 22.20
CA THR A 325 -20.86 -13.14 21.29
C THR A 325 -19.79 -13.56 20.29
N THR A 326 -19.84 -14.83 19.93
CA THR A 326 -18.98 -15.47 18.95
C THR A 326 -19.77 -16.62 18.31
N TYR A 327 -19.19 -17.32 17.33
CA TYR A 327 -19.84 -18.50 16.74
C TYR A 327 -18.91 -19.71 16.69
N ASN A 328 -19.54 -20.88 16.64
CA ASN A 328 -18.89 -22.18 16.49
C ASN A 328 -19.71 -23.04 15.52
N TYR A 329 -19.13 -23.37 14.35
CA TYR A 329 -19.81 -24.19 13.34
C TYR A 329 -19.32 -25.64 13.33
N THR A 330 -20.13 -26.52 12.72
CA THR A 330 -19.73 -27.90 12.38
C THR A 330 -20.17 -28.22 10.96
N PHE A 331 -19.28 -28.77 10.13
CA PHE A 331 -19.66 -29.27 8.79
C PHE A 331 -20.45 -30.59 8.88
N PRO A 332 -21.28 -30.92 7.87
CA PRO A 332 -21.61 -30.17 6.66
C PRO A 332 -22.82 -29.22 6.79
N ASP A 333 -23.38 -29.05 8.00
CA ASP A 333 -24.52 -28.17 8.29
C ASP A 333 -24.19 -26.66 8.20
N VAL A 334 -23.38 -26.25 7.22
CA VAL A 334 -23.26 -24.84 6.82
C VAL A 334 -24.46 -24.51 5.94
N SER A 335 -25.67 -24.62 6.49
CA SER A 335 -26.79 -23.87 5.95
C SER A 335 -26.53 -22.42 6.30
N ILE A 336 -26.25 -21.58 5.31
CA ILE A 336 -26.03 -20.14 5.51
C ILE A 336 -27.34 -19.44 5.96
N ASP A 337 -28.43 -20.20 6.06
CA ASP A 337 -29.64 -19.82 6.79
C ASP A 337 -29.42 -19.94 8.31
N PHE A 338 -28.96 -18.84 8.92
CA PHE A 338 -28.73 -18.70 10.37
C PHE A 338 -29.98 -18.32 11.16
N SER A 339 -31.19 -18.45 10.59
CA SER A 339 -32.44 -18.04 11.25
C SER A 339 -32.68 -18.72 12.61
N ASN A 340 -32.11 -19.91 12.83
CA ASN A 340 -32.28 -20.68 14.07
C ASN A 340 -31.17 -20.52 15.14
N ASN A 341 -30.23 -19.56 15.02
CA ASN A 341 -29.24 -19.15 16.05
C ASN A 341 -28.38 -20.23 16.75
N SER A 342 -28.47 -21.51 16.40
CA SER A 342 -27.85 -22.62 17.15
C SER A 342 -26.31 -22.60 17.21
N PHE A 343 -25.67 -21.79 16.35
CA PHE A 343 -24.21 -21.68 16.25
C PHE A 343 -23.61 -20.51 17.06
N LEU A 344 -24.45 -19.60 17.58
CA LEU A 344 -23.99 -18.44 18.33
C LEU A 344 -23.72 -18.83 19.79
N ILE A 345 -22.51 -18.58 20.27
CA ILE A 345 -22.12 -18.77 21.67
C ILE A 345 -22.01 -17.40 22.30
N GLN A 346 -22.59 -17.24 23.49
CA GLN A 346 -22.58 -15.98 24.22
C GLN A 346 -22.10 -16.15 25.66
N LYS A 347 -21.44 -15.13 26.20
CA LYS A 347 -21.10 -15.01 27.62
C LYS A 347 -21.49 -13.63 28.11
N LYS A 348 -22.22 -13.59 29.22
CA LYS A 348 -22.64 -12.35 29.88
C LYS A 348 -21.90 -12.18 31.20
N PHE A 349 -21.48 -10.95 31.48
CA PHE A 349 -20.86 -10.54 32.73
C PHE A 349 -21.65 -9.39 33.32
N LEU A 350 -22.02 -9.51 34.60
CA LEU A 350 -22.57 -8.38 35.36
C LEU A 350 -21.44 -7.43 35.73
N ILE A 351 -21.54 -6.16 35.34
CA ILE A 351 -20.57 -5.13 35.70
C ILE A 351 -20.81 -4.75 37.17
N GLN A 352 -19.87 -5.11 38.04
CA GLN A 352 -19.97 -4.84 39.49
C GLN A 352 -19.55 -3.41 39.86
N ASN A 353 -18.75 -2.78 39.01
CA ASN A 353 -18.17 -1.45 39.18
C ASN A 353 -18.88 -0.39 38.30
N LYS A 354 -18.43 0.87 38.36
CA LYS A 354 -18.95 1.93 37.47
C LYS A 354 -18.54 1.69 36.02
N ILE A 355 -19.50 1.70 35.09
CA ILE A 355 -19.25 1.50 33.64
C ILE A 355 -18.42 2.64 33.00
N ASN A 356 -18.43 3.83 33.60
CA ASN A 356 -17.71 5.00 33.10
C ASN A 356 -16.19 4.95 33.37
N LEU A 357 -15.71 3.92 34.08
CA LEU A 357 -14.28 3.71 34.32
C LEU A 357 -13.55 3.30 33.04
N TRP A 358 -12.28 3.70 32.94
CA TRP A 358 -11.39 3.17 31.92
C TRP A 358 -11.27 1.66 32.07
N HIS A 359 -11.36 0.97 30.95
CA HIS A 359 -11.13 -0.46 30.91
C HIS A 359 -10.36 -0.87 29.67
N TYR A 360 -9.50 -1.87 29.86
CA TYR A 360 -8.69 -2.43 28.80
C TYR A 360 -9.35 -3.70 28.27
N LEU A 361 -9.55 -3.74 26.96
CA LEU A 361 -10.03 -4.89 26.23
C LEU A 361 -8.84 -5.57 25.55
N LYS A 362 -8.72 -6.88 25.71
CA LYS A 362 -7.83 -7.73 24.93
C LYS A 362 -8.59 -8.95 24.46
N ILE A 363 -8.60 -9.17 23.15
CA ILE A 363 -9.18 -10.34 22.50
C ILE A 363 -8.09 -11.01 21.69
N GLU A 364 -7.95 -12.31 21.86
CA GLU A 364 -6.91 -13.11 21.22
C GLU A 364 -7.55 -14.39 20.70
N LEU A 365 -7.67 -14.51 19.38
CA LEU A 365 -7.91 -15.79 18.72
C LEU A 365 -6.55 -16.44 18.45
N GLN A 366 -6.39 -17.68 18.90
CA GLN A 366 -5.27 -18.52 18.51
C GLN A 366 -5.78 -19.94 18.23
N LYS A 367 -5.62 -20.40 16.98
CA LYS A 367 -6.14 -21.68 16.48
C LYS A 367 -7.66 -21.77 16.62
N LYS A 368 -8.13 -22.40 17.69
CA LYS A 368 -9.54 -22.67 17.99
C LYS A 368 -9.96 -22.13 19.35
N GLN A 369 -9.16 -21.24 19.93
CA GLN A 369 -9.43 -20.64 21.23
C GLN A 369 -9.52 -19.13 21.10
N ILE A 370 -10.64 -18.57 21.54
CA ILE A 370 -10.79 -17.13 21.74
C ILE A 370 -10.69 -16.85 23.22
N ASN A 371 -9.67 -16.09 23.60
CA ASN A 371 -9.48 -15.58 24.94
C ASN A 371 -9.84 -14.10 24.95
N VAL A 372 -10.79 -13.71 25.79
CA VAL A 372 -11.21 -12.33 25.97
C VAL A 372 -10.95 -11.94 27.41
N LYS A 373 -10.30 -10.80 27.58
CA LYS A 373 -9.97 -10.22 28.87
C LYS A 373 -10.41 -8.76 28.89
N ILE A 374 -11.25 -8.41 29.85
CA ILE A 374 -11.70 -7.03 30.09
C ILE A 374 -11.31 -6.66 31.52
N LEU A 375 -10.48 -5.64 31.66
CA LEU A 375 -9.95 -5.18 32.95
C LEU A 375 -10.45 -3.76 33.24
N PHE A 376 -11.29 -3.60 34.24
CA PHE A 376 -11.66 -2.28 34.77
C PHE A 376 -10.72 -1.88 35.90
N TYR A 377 -10.30 -0.63 35.87
CA TYR A 377 -9.41 -0.06 36.88
C TYR A 377 -10.19 0.90 37.77
N GLU A 378 -10.28 0.59 39.06
CA GLU A 378 -10.87 1.44 40.08
C GLU A 378 -9.85 1.58 41.23
N GLU A 379 -9.10 2.68 41.22
CA GLU A 379 -8.00 2.90 42.16
C GLU A 379 -6.98 1.72 42.16
N LYS A 380 -6.85 0.99 43.27
CA LYS A 380 -5.97 -0.20 43.40
C LYS A 380 -6.64 -1.50 43.01
N ASN A 381 -7.98 -1.51 42.90
CA ASN A 381 -8.72 -2.70 42.58
C ASN A 381 -8.81 -2.85 41.06
N THR A 382 -8.59 -4.08 40.61
CA THR A 382 -8.81 -4.45 39.22
C THR A 382 -9.97 -5.43 39.16
N PHE A 383 -11.02 -5.08 38.42
CA PHE A 383 -12.14 -5.98 38.17
C PHE A 383 -11.89 -6.66 36.83
N ASN A 384 -11.70 -7.97 36.90
CA ASN A 384 -11.32 -8.78 35.76
C ASN A 384 -12.49 -9.63 35.27
N TYR A 385 -12.80 -9.51 33.98
CA TYR A 385 -13.82 -10.29 33.30
C TYR A 385 -13.14 -11.08 32.17
N ASP A 386 -12.90 -12.36 32.43
CA ASP A 386 -12.24 -13.28 31.50
C ASP A 386 -13.26 -14.25 30.89
N ALA A 387 -13.18 -14.45 29.57
CA ALA A 387 -13.95 -15.45 28.83
C ALA A 387 -13.03 -16.24 27.91
N ASN A 388 -13.11 -17.56 27.97
CA ASN A 388 -12.43 -18.45 27.04
C ASN A 388 -13.49 -19.26 26.28
N PHE A 389 -13.40 -19.25 24.96
CA PHE A 389 -14.29 -20.01 24.08
C PHE A 389 -13.46 -20.97 23.23
N GLU A 390 -13.88 -22.23 23.17
CA GLU A 390 -13.42 -23.15 22.13
C GLU A 390 -14.35 -23.01 20.91
N VAL A 391 -13.78 -22.59 19.79
CA VAL A 391 -14.54 -22.21 18.59
C VAL A 391 -13.97 -22.84 17.33
N TYR A 392 -14.85 -23.26 16.43
CA TYR A 392 -14.53 -23.57 15.04
C TYR A 392 -15.08 -22.41 14.21
N GLN A 393 -14.18 -21.54 13.76
CA GLN A 393 -14.45 -20.36 12.95
C GLN A 393 -13.71 -20.44 11.62
N PHE A 394 -14.22 -19.73 10.61
CA PHE A 394 -13.65 -19.80 9.28
C PHE A 394 -12.23 -19.23 9.26
N GLN A 395 -11.32 -19.94 8.57
CA GLN A 395 -9.91 -19.61 8.50
C GLN A 395 -9.61 -18.94 7.16
N ASN A 396 -8.42 -18.35 7.00
CA ASN A 396 -8.02 -17.61 5.79
C ASN A 396 -9.00 -16.50 5.37
N CYS A 397 -9.45 -15.70 6.33
CA CYS A 397 -10.36 -14.57 6.11
C CYS A 397 -9.63 -13.23 6.18
N GLN A 398 -9.98 -12.28 5.30
CA GLN A 398 -9.63 -10.88 5.53
C GLN A 398 -10.65 -10.29 6.50
N PHE A 399 -10.22 -9.82 7.67
CA PHE A 399 -11.14 -9.27 8.67
C PHE A 399 -11.43 -7.80 8.46
N LYS A 400 -12.61 -7.40 8.92
CA LYS A 400 -13.11 -6.04 9.05
C LYS A 400 -13.55 -5.84 10.49
N VAL A 401 -13.02 -4.83 11.15
CA VAL A 401 -13.41 -4.42 12.51
C VAL A 401 -14.32 -3.20 12.37
N GLN A 402 -15.59 -3.35 12.74
CA GLN A 402 -16.53 -2.25 12.90
C GLN A 402 -16.57 -1.87 14.37
N TYR A 403 -16.53 -0.57 14.65
CA TYR A 403 -16.49 -0.08 16.02
C TYR A 403 -17.13 1.30 16.17
N GLY A 404 -17.69 1.56 17.36
CA GLY A 404 -18.54 2.71 17.63
C GLY A 404 -20.00 2.30 17.78
N ASN A 405 -20.93 3.15 17.34
CA ASN A 405 -22.37 2.99 17.53
C ASN A 405 -23.02 2.01 16.53
N CYS A 406 -22.59 0.75 16.49
CA CYS A 406 -22.90 -0.21 15.41
C CYS A 406 -24.39 -0.59 15.26
N LEU A 407 -25.23 -0.47 16.30
CA LEU A 407 -26.66 -0.86 16.28
C LEU A 407 -27.59 0.19 16.91
N GLN A 408 -27.12 1.42 17.11
CA GLN A 408 -27.79 2.41 17.96
C GLN A 408 -28.68 3.37 17.16
N THR A 409 -29.74 3.89 17.78
CA THR A 409 -30.64 4.89 17.18
C THR A 409 -30.20 6.31 17.55
N LYS A 410 -30.71 7.34 16.85
CA LYS A 410 -30.33 8.77 17.06
C LYS A 410 -30.50 9.23 18.50
N ASN A 411 -31.35 8.54 19.24
CA ASN A 411 -31.75 8.92 20.58
C ASN A 411 -31.09 8.04 21.65
N ASN A 412 -30.67 6.81 21.32
CA ASN A 412 -30.13 5.81 22.26
C ASN A 412 -28.70 5.42 21.86
N TYR A 413 -27.69 6.07 22.44
CA TYR A 413 -26.28 5.88 22.05
C TYR A 413 -25.29 6.13 23.20
N LEU A 414 -24.03 5.74 22.99
CA LEU A 414 -22.94 6.00 23.94
C LEU A 414 -21.92 6.97 23.34
N ASN A 415 -21.54 7.98 24.13
CA ASN A 415 -20.33 8.74 23.85
C ASN A 415 -19.15 8.00 24.47
N ILE A 416 -18.23 7.53 23.64
CA ILE A 416 -17.11 6.69 24.07
C ILE A 416 -15.78 7.25 23.60
N GLN A 417 -14.72 6.91 24.31
CA GLN A 417 -13.35 7.14 23.89
C GLN A 417 -12.64 5.82 23.73
N LEU A 418 -11.94 5.66 22.61
CA LEU A 418 -11.03 4.57 22.34
C LEU A 418 -9.60 5.13 22.30
N ARG A 419 -8.67 4.47 22.97
CA ARG A 419 -7.24 4.83 22.97
C ARG A 419 -6.36 3.63 22.70
N ASN A 420 -5.28 3.83 21.93
CA ASN A 420 -4.34 2.78 21.52
C ASN A 420 -5.07 1.52 21.00
N LEU A 421 -6.08 1.71 20.15
CA LEU A 421 -6.79 0.59 19.54
C LEU A 421 -5.89 -0.05 18.49
N GLU A 422 -5.62 -1.34 18.62
CA GLU A 422 -4.73 -2.11 17.75
C GLU A 422 -5.44 -3.37 17.25
N PHE A 423 -5.24 -3.68 15.97
CA PHE A 423 -5.70 -4.93 15.36
C PHE A 423 -4.57 -5.62 14.60
N TYR A 424 -4.25 -6.84 15.03
CA TYR A 424 -3.31 -7.73 14.36
C TYR A 424 -4.06 -8.91 13.77
N ASN A 425 -3.81 -9.22 12.49
CA ASN A 425 -4.29 -10.43 11.83
C ASN A 425 -3.41 -11.67 12.10
N CYS A 426 -2.42 -11.53 12.98
CA CYS A 426 -1.47 -12.55 13.39
C CYS A 426 -1.28 -12.50 14.91
N PHE A 427 -0.89 -13.63 15.49
CA PHE A 427 -0.47 -13.67 16.88
C PHE A 427 0.75 -12.75 17.13
N LYS A 428 0.66 -11.90 18.16
CA LYS A 428 1.72 -11.04 18.67
C LYS A 428 1.59 -10.94 20.17
N LYS A 429 2.69 -11.16 20.90
CA LYS A 429 2.69 -10.97 22.35
C LYS A 429 2.63 -9.47 22.65
N LEU A 430 1.49 -9.01 23.18
CA LEU A 430 1.32 -7.64 23.65
C LEU A 430 1.81 -7.51 25.09
N SER A 431 2.54 -6.44 25.40
CA SER A 431 2.78 -6.00 26.77
C SER A 431 1.49 -5.44 27.34
N GLN A 432 1.10 -5.88 28.54
CA GLN A 432 -0.01 -5.26 29.26
C GLN A 432 0.40 -3.83 29.65
N LEU A 433 -0.35 -2.86 29.17
CA LEU A 433 -0.30 -1.50 29.68
C LEU A 433 -1.29 -1.42 30.85
N ILE A 434 -0.83 -0.98 32.01
CA ILE A 434 -1.62 -0.76 33.24
C ILE A 434 -1.51 0.74 33.53
N CYS A 435 -2.57 1.41 34.05
CA CYS A 435 -2.40 2.76 34.60
C CYS A 435 -1.22 2.74 35.59
N HIS A 436 -0.32 3.72 35.50
CA HIS A 436 0.90 3.71 36.30
C HIS A 436 0.54 3.66 37.78
N TYR A 437 1.14 2.75 38.56
CA TYR A 437 0.79 2.47 39.96
C TYR A 437 0.84 3.70 40.89
N SER A 438 1.55 4.76 40.48
CA SER A 438 1.59 6.02 41.22
C SER A 438 0.31 6.86 41.11
N CYS A 439 -0.52 6.68 40.08
CA CYS A 439 -1.76 7.41 39.93
C CYS A 439 -2.83 6.83 40.87
N LEU A 440 -3.56 7.69 41.58
CA LEU A 440 -4.79 7.31 42.29
C LEU A 440 -5.98 7.32 41.32
N GLU A 441 -6.06 8.38 40.51
CA GLU A 441 -7.01 8.54 39.41
C GLU A 441 -6.22 8.79 38.12
N CYS A 442 -6.67 8.22 36.99
CA CYS A 442 -6.07 8.43 35.67
C CYS A 442 -7.11 8.92 34.64
N ASP A 443 -6.73 9.88 33.80
CA ASP A 443 -7.52 10.39 32.66
C ASP A 443 -7.24 9.65 31.35
N GLY A 444 -6.27 8.74 31.36
CA GLY A 444 -5.77 8.05 30.18
C GLY A 444 -4.81 6.91 30.51
N PRO A 445 -4.31 6.19 29.49
CA PRO A 445 -3.58 4.95 29.66
C PRO A 445 -2.08 5.13 29.97
N SER A 446 -1.56 6.36 29.97
CA SER A 446 -0.13 6.63 30.19
C SER A 446 0.19 7.08 31.62
N ASN A 447 1.47 7.07 31.97
CA ASN A 447 1.96 7.65 33.24
C ASN A 447 1.87 9.18 33.28
N GLN A 448 1.58 9.82 32.15
CA GLN A 448 1.32 11.26 31.98
C GLN A 448 -0.18 11.58 31.96
N ASP A 449 -1.02 10.61 32.33
CA ASP A 449 -2.45 10.83 32.46
C ASP A 449 -2.92 10.66 33.91
N CYS A 450 -2.06 10.81 34.92
CA CYS A 450 -2.52 10.87 36.30
C CYS A 450 -3.39 12.13 36.51
N LEU A 451 -4.48 12.00 37.26
CA LEU A 451 -5.29 13.11 37.78
C LEU A 451 -4.99 13.40 39.24
N SER A 452 -4.45 12.42 39.95
CA SER A 452 -4.05 12.52 41.35
C SER A 452 -3.05 11.40 41.68
N CYS A 453 -2.27 11.55 42.76
CA CYS A 453 -1.31 10.53 43.20
C CYS A 453 -1.84 9.69 44.34
N SER A 454 -1.50 8.41 44.33
CA SER A 454 -1.80 7.48 45.42
C SER A 454 -1.13 7.97 46.71
N ILE A 455 -1.90 8.09 47.80
CA ILE A 455 -1.39 8.53 49.11
C ILE A 455 -0.24 7.61 49.59
N GLU A 456 -0.32 6.31 49.27
CA GLU A 456 0.71 5.32 49.62
C GLU A 456 2.00 5.47 48.83
N SER A 457 1.93 6.09 47.66
CA SER A 457 3.12 6.33 46.84
C SER A 457 4.02 7.42 47.39
N GLN A 458 3.50 8.28 48.29
CA GLN A 458 4.16 9.49 48.79
C GLN A 458 4.65 10.44 47.67
N ARG A 459 4.06 10.33 46.47
CA ARG A 459 4.40 11.17 45.32
C ARG A 459 3.61 12.47 45.30
N ILE A 460 4.23 13.52 44.78
CA ILE A 460 3.60 14.81 44.49
C ILE A 460 2.98 14.73 43.10
N TYR A 461 1.73 15.15 43.00
CA TYR A 461 1.05 15.33 41.72
C TYR A 461 1.49 16.65 41.08
N LEU A 462 1.93 16.59 39.82
CA LEU A 462 2.22 17.77 39.01
C LEU A 462 1.08 17.98 38.00
N PRO A 463 0.15 18.93 38.25
CA PRO A 463 -1.04 19.10 37.42
C PRO A 463 -0.72 19.47 35.97
N GLU A 464 0.33 20.27 35.75
CA GLU A 464 0.77 20.77 34.44
C GLU A 464 1.20 19.64 33.49
N TYR A 465 1.68 18.54 34.06
CA TYR A 465 2.20 17.39 33.32
C TYR A 465 1.34 16.13 33.51
N LYS A 466 0.30 16.20 34.35
CA LYS A 466 -0.55 15.05 34.72
C LYS A 466 0.27 13.82 35.15
N VAL A 467 1.34 14.02 35.92
CA VAL A 467 2.24 12.94 36.42
C VAL A 467 2.34 12.95 37.93
N CYS A 468 2.72 11.79 38.48
CA CYS A 468 3.05 11.62 39.89
C CYS A 468 4.55 11.36 40.06
N ILE A 469 5.25 12.26 40.75
CA ILE A 469 6.71 12.19 40.96
C ILE A 469 7.09 12.17 42.44
N CYS A 470 8.26 11.64 42.78
CA CYS A 470 8.71 11.66 44.17
C CYS A 470 9.06 13.09 44.66
N PRO A 471 8.74 13.44 45.92
CA PRO A 471 9.08 14.73 46.50
C PRO A 471 10.59 14.97 46.54
N PHE A 472 10.98 16.25 46.55
CA PHE A 472 12.37 16.67 46.70
C PHE A 472 13.00 16.00 47.94
N ASN A 473 14.19 15.42 47.80
CA ASN A 473 14.89 14.59 48.78
C ASN A 473 14.39 13.15 49.03
N SER A 474 13.65 12.58 48.07
CA SER A 474 13.31 11.15 48.07
C SER A 474 13.66 10.50 46.74
N ILE A 475 13.96 9.20 46.77
CA ILE A 475 14.26 8.38 45.60
C ILE A 475 13.15 7.36 45.38
N ASP A 476 12.79 7.12 44.12
CA ASP A 476 11.81 6.12 43.74
C ASP A 476 12.46 4.72 43.85
N ASN A 477 12.07 3.94 44.85
CA ASN A 477 12.55 2.58 45.04
C ASN A 477 11.35 1.62 45.04
N GLN A 478 11.28 0.75 44.03
CA GLN A 478 10.21 -0.26 43.86
C GLN A 478 8.80 0.33 44.04
N ASN A 479 8.53 1.47 43.41
CA ASN A 479 7.26 2.18 43.43
C ASN A 479 6.90 2.90 44.75
N GLN A 480 7.83 3.09 45.70
CA GLN A 480 7.65 3.93 46.89
C GLN A 480 8.74 5.01 46.98
N CYS A 481 8.36 6.25 47.32
CA CYS A 481 9.33 7.30 47.56
C CYS A 481 10.00 7.10 48.92
N GLN A 482 11.29 6.76 48.92
CA GLN A 482 12.07 6.59 50.14
C GLN A 482 12.94 7.83 50.38
N THR A 483 12.91 8.35 51.59
CA THR A 483 13.82 9.44 52.01
C THR A 483 15.26 8.91 52.08
N PHE A 484 16.25 9.78 51.87
CA PHE A 484 17.68 9.41 51.97
C PHE A 484 18.05 8.71 53.30
N LYS A 485 17.36 9.07 54.40
CA LYS A 485 17.51 8.41 55.71
C LYS A 485 17.03 6.96 55.71
N GLN A 486 15.96 6.65 55.00
CA GLN A 486 15.39 5.29 54.91
C GLN A 486 16.20 4.37 53.99
N SER A 487 16.87 4.93 52.98
CA SER A 487 17.71 4.20 52.03
C SER A 487 19.18 4.04 52.47
N ASN A 488 19.53 4.39 53.72
CA ASN A 488 20.91 4.38 54.25
C ASN A 488 21.90 5.21 53.40
N LEU A 489 21.40 6.21 52.65
CA LEU A 489 22.21 7.12 51.87
C LEU A 489 22.48 8.37 52.72
N ARG A 490 23.76 8.66 53.01
CA ARG A 490 24.15 9.92 53.64
C ARG A 490 24.34 10.97 52.56
N LEU A 491 23.58 12.07 52.63
CA LEU A 491 23.95 13.31 51.96
C LEU A 491 25.26 13.79 52.59
N ILE A 492 26.31 13.88 51.78
CA ILE A 492 27.53 14.59 52.16
C ILE A 492 27.12 16.06 52.24
N ASN A 493 27.03 16.60 53.46
CA ASN A 493 26.73 18.01 53.68
C ASN A 493 27.81 18.86 53.00
N GLU A 494 27.39 19.86 52.23
CA GLU A 494 28.22 20.89 51.56
C GLU A 494 28.92 21.86 52.55
N GLN A 495 29.26 21.41 53.75
CA GLN A 495 29.97 22.21 54.76
C GLN A 495 31.33 21.60 55.11
N ASP A 496 32.03 21.07 54.10
CA ASP A 496 33.47 20.81 54.22
C ASP A 496 34.23 22.05 53.69
N PRO A 497 35.10 22.70 54.50
CA PRO A 497 35.60 24.05 54.21
C PRO A 497 36.66 24.16 53.09
N ASP A 498 36.96 23.09 52.36
CA ASP A 498 38.05 23.07 51.36
C ASP A 498 37.58 23.04 49.89
N ILE A 499 36.29 23.25 49.63
CA ILE A 499 35.74 23.28 48.27
C ILE A 499 35.41 24.72 47.85
N ASN A 500 36.44 25.55 47.66
CA ASN A 500 36.35 26.64 46.68
C ASN A 500 36.19 26.00 45.29
N GLN A 501 34.97 25.62 44.90
CA GLN A 501 34.59 25.39 43.52
C GLN A 501 33.81 26.61 43.06
N ASN A 502 34.43 27.49 42.28
CA ASN A 502 33.71 28.59 41.64
C ASN A 502 32.79 28.11 40.50
N CYS A 503 32.92 26.84 40.12
CA CYS A 503 32.27 26.25 38.95
C CYS A 503 31.13 25.31 39.32
N LYS A 504 30.03 25.38 38.57
CA LYS A 504 28.85 24.52 38.75
C LYS A 504 29.20 23.05 38.54
N TYR A 505 28.45 22.15 39.19
CA TYR A 505 28.57 20.71 38.96
C TYR A 505 28.48 20.39 37.46
N GLY A 506 29.43 19.60 36.94
CA GLY A 506 29.61 19.41 35.49
C GLY A 506 30.67 20.31 34.85
N TYR A 507 31.35 21.16 35.62
CA TYR A 507 32.42 22.05 35.17
C TYR A 507 33.64 21.91 36.08
N PHE A 508 34.83 22.16 35.55
CA PHE A 508 36.07 22.29 36.29
C PHE A 508 36.70 23.67 36.09
N GLU A 509 37.59 24.06 37.00
CA GLU A 509 38.24 25.37 37.01
C GLU A 509 39.66 25.25 36.45
N ILE A 510 40.00 26.10 35.48
CA ILE A 510 41.36 26.27 34.97
C ILE A 510 41.62 27.77 34.80
N ASP A 511 42.70 28.27 35.40
CA ASP A 511 43.09 29.70 35.38
C ASP A 511 41.97 30.70 35.77
N GLY A 512 41.01 30.28 36.60
CA GLY A 512 39.89 31.07 37.09
C GLY A 512 38.62 31.00 36.23
N ASP A 513 38.67 30.32 35.08
CA ASP A 513 37.53 30.10 34.20
C ASP A 513 36.88 28.73 34.41
N CYS A 514 35.55 28.70 34.33
CA CYS A 514 34.75 27.49 34.51
C CYS A 514 34.46 26.81 33.18
N ILE A 515 35.13 25.68 32.95
CA ILE A 515 35.06 24.92 31.70
C ILE A 515 34.29 23.64 31.92
N LYS A 516 33.35 23.36 31.02
CA LYS A 516 32.46 22.21 31.12
C LYS A 516 33.25 20.91 30.97
N CYS A 517 33.01 19.94 31.85
CA CYS A 517 33.53 18.59 31.69
C CYS A 517 33.05 18.01 30.34
N PRO A 518 33.93 17.34 29.57
CA PRO A 518 33.58 16.88 28.23
C PRO A 518 32.45 15.83 28.26
N SER A 519 31.54 15.94 27.28
CA SER A 519 30.46 14.99 26.98
C SER A 519 30.71 14.31 25.65
N ILE A 520 30.47 13.00 25.56
CA ILE A 520 30.67 12.21 24.33
C ILE A 520 29.42 12.22 23.43
N ILE A 521 28.23 12.51 23.96
CA ILE A 521 26.95 12.35 23.24
C ILE A 521 26.01 13.54 23.55
N LYS A 522 26.33 14.71 22.96
CA LYS A 522 25.60 16.00 23.02
C LYS A 522 25.83 16.89 24.27
N GLU A 523 25.64 18.20 24.10
CA GLU A 523 25.84 19.21 25.15
C GLU A 523 24.85 19.11 26.32
N SER A 524 23.65 18.57 26.12
CA SER A 524 22.60 18.55 27.15
C SER A 524 22.60 17.33 28.06
N PHE A 525 23.36 16.27 27.74
CA PHE A 525 23.47 15.08 28.58
C PHE A 525 24.84 14.41 28.39
N ILE A 526 25.32 13.74 29.45
CA ILE A 526 26.53 12.90 29.56
C ILE A 526 27.80 13.67 29.94
N GLY A 527 28.64 13.08 30.80
CA GLY A 527 29.87 13.71 31.29
C GLY A 527 30.90 12.67 31.71
N CYS A 528 32.18 13.04 31.59
CA CYS A 528 33.30 12.22 32.04
C CYS A 528 33.28 12.02 33.56
N PHE A 529 33.18 10.78 34.03
CA PHE A 529 33.08 10.47 35.46
C PHE A 529 34.32 10.92 36.24
N GLU A 530 35.51 10.74 35.68
CA GLU A 530 36.77 11.15 36.30
C GLU A 530 36.87 12.68 36.43
N CYS A 531 36.34 13.43 35.47
CA CYS A 531 36.25 14.89 35.52
C CYS A 531 35.26 15.35 36.59
N LEU A 532 34.09 14.69 36.69
CA LEU A 532 33.08 14.99 37.70
C LEU A 532 33.55 14.68 39.12
N ASN A 533 34.32 13.61 39.31
CA ASN A 533 34.83 13.21 40.62
C ASN A 533 36.06 14.00 41.09
N LYS A 534 36.90 14.50 40.17
CA LYS A 534 38.14 15.21 40.51
C LYS A 534 38.37 16.46 39.66
N PRO A 535 37.42 17.42 39.62
CA PRO A 535 37.44 18.53 38.67
C PRO A 535 38.70 19.39 38.77
N LYS A 536 39.18 19.69 39.99
CA LYS A 536 40.36 20.55 40.22
C LYS A 536 41.69 20.00 39.70
N SER A 537 41.83 18.68 39.60
CA SER A 537 43.10 18.05 39.19
C SER A 537 43.01 17.31 37.87
N TRP A 538 41.80 17.17 37.32
CA TRP A 538 41.58 16.39 36.10
C TRP A 538 42.33 16.99 34.91
N PHE A 539 42.38 18.32 34.77
CA PHE A 539 43.09 18.98 33.66
C PHE A 539 44.61 18.69 33.60
N GLN A 540 45.23 18.26 34.71
CA GLN A 540 46.66 17.91 34.73
C GLN A 540 46.91 16.55 34.06
N TYR A 541 45.94 15.64 34.14
CA TYR A 541 45.95 14.31 33.51
C TYR A 541 44.56 14.01 32.95
N PRO A 542 44.12 14.74 31.92
CA PRO A 542 42.73 14.81 31.48
C PRO A 542 42.36 13.52 30.75
N THR A 543 41.99 12.52 31.53
CA THR A 543 41.74 11.16 31.08
C THR A 543 40.36 10.72 31.51
N CYS A 544 39.63 10.10 30.59
CA CYS A 544 38.31 9.57 30.85
C CYS A 544 38.29 8.08 30.54
N GLN A 545 37.86 7.26 31.49
CA GLN A 545 37.72 5.82 31.31
C GLN A 545 36.26 5.39 31.47
N LYS A 546 35.43 6.22 32.12
CA LYS A 546 34.01 5.94 32.37
C LYS A 546 33.16 7.18 32.07
N ALA A 547 32.04 6.98 31.39
CA ALA A 547 31.00 8.01 31.27
C ALA A 547 29.72 7.57 31.95
N TYR A 548 28.99 8.54 32.47
CA TYR A 548 27.70 8.33 33.12
C TYR A 548 26.56 8.63 32.14
N VAL A 549 25.65 7.67 31.95
CA VAL A 549 24.46 7.79 31.11
C VAL A 549 23.24 7.89 32.01
N ILE A 550 22.56 9.03 31.99
CA ILE A 550 21.26 9.17 32.66
C ILE A 550 20.19 8.65 31.70
N LYS A 551 19.74 7.41 31.88
CA LYS A 551 18.47 6.92 31.32
C LYS A 551 17.48 6.64 32.47
N PRO A 552 16.17 6.85 32.27
CA PRO A 552 15.18 6.37 33.22
C PRO A 552 15.23 4.82 33.29
N ASN A 553 15.15 4.27 34.51
CA ASN A 553 15.03 2.83 34.82
C ASN A 553 16.26 1.92 34.58
N ILE A 554 17.48 2.38 34.90
CA ILE A 554 18.68 1.51 34.96
C ILE A 554 19.39 1.64 36.30
N THR A 555 20.06 0.56 36.72
CA THR A 555 20.90 0.55 37.93
C THR A 555 22.19 1.36 37.73
N ILE A 556 22.83 1.80 38.83
CA ILE A 556 24.08 2.59 38.79
C ILE A 556 25.20 1.87 38.02
N GLU A 557 25.25 0.54 38.09
CA GLU A 557 26.23 -0.28 37.37
C GLU A 557 25.94 -0.32 35.86
N GLU A 558 24.66 -0.35 35.47
CA GLU A 558 24.18 -0.27 34.08
C GLU A 558 24.26 1.14 33.48
N ALA A 559 24.32 2.17 34.33
CA ALA A 559 24.43 3.59 33.94
C ALA A 559 25.86 4.03 33.63
N SER A 560 26.87 3.19 33.92
CA SER A 560 28.27 3.49 33.63
C SER A 560 28.76 2.71 32.42
N VAL A 561 29.20 3.42 31.38
CA VAL A 561 29.81 2.82 30.20
C VAL A 561 31.31 3.03 30.29
N SER A 562 32.06 1.94 30.48
CA SER A 562 33.52 1.94 30.47
C SER A 562 34.05 1.82 29.04
N PHE A 563 35.00 2.68 28.68
CA PHE A 563 35.65 2.71 27.37
C PHE A 563 37.18 2.74 27.50
N ILE A 564 37.89 2.57 26.37
CA ILE A 564 39.35 2.71 26.30
C ILE A 564 39.72 4.13 26.77
N GLN A 565 40.70 4.26 27.68
CA GLN A 565 41.12 5.54 28.25
C GLN A 565 41.28 6.63 27.18
N ILE A 566 40.37 7.61 27.19
CA ILE A 566 40.40 8.77 26.28
C ILE A 566 41.18 9.87 26.98
N GLN A 567 42.30 10.31 26.40
CA GLN A 567 42.99 11.51 26.83
C GLN A 567 42.33 12.75 26.19
N TYR A 568 42.40 13.90 26.84
CA TYR A 568 41.90 15.17 26.33
C TYR A 568 43.01 16.23 26.38
N TYR A 569 42.85 17.33 25.66
CA TYR A 569 43.67 18.53 25.82
C TYR A 569 42.80 19.77 25.75
N TYR A 570 43.22 20.81 26.45
CA TYR A 570 42.57 22.12 26.39
C TYR A 570 43.35 23.00 25.42
N ASP A 571 42.69 23.54 24.38
CA ASP A 571 43.33 24.36 23.35
C ASP A 571 43.31 25.87 23.65
N GLY A 572 42.82 26.26 24.83
CA GLY A 572 42.62 27.66 25.24
C GLY A 572 41.20 28.18 25.03
N ILE A 573 40.33 27.43 24.34
CA ILE A 573 38.92 27.79 24.12
C ILE A 573 38.00 26.62 24.53
N GLN A 574 38.37 25.39 24.20
CA GLN A 574 37.57 24.19 24.46
C GLN A 574 38.44 22.95 24.70
N ILE A 575 37.81 21.88 25.18
CA ILE A 575 38.48 20.61 25.48
C ILE A 575 38.26 19.66 24.30
N ASN A 576 39.34 19.15 23.74
CA ASN A 576 39.34 18.23 22.61
C ASN A 576 39.90 16.86 23.02
N SER A 577 39.37 15.75 22.50
CA SER A 577 39.88 14.40 22.78
C SER A 577 41.12 14.08 21.93
N ILE A 578 42.13 13.45 22.54
CA ILE A 578 43.31 12.86 21.90
C ILE A 578 43.01 11.39 21.63
N HIS A 579 42.98 11.00 20.35
CA HIS A 579 42.70 9.63 19.95
C HIS A 579 44.00 8.96 19.50
N ASN A 580 44.72 8.31 20.41
CA ASN A 580 45.85 7.49 19.98
C ASN A 580 46.03 6.18 20.78
N THR A 581 45.92 5.05 20.08
CA THR A 581 46.26 3.71 20.59
C THR A 581 47.70 3.28 20.26
N HIS A 582 48.55 4.14 19.67
CA HIS A 582 49.96 3.81 19.46
C HIS A 582 50.89 5.03 19.57
N SER A 583 51.36 5.34 20.77
CA SER A 583 52.78 5.19 21.11
C SER A 583 53.02 5.56 22.57
N GLN A 584 53.94 4.82 23.16
CA GLN A 584 54.63 5.19 24.38
C GLN A 584 55.11 6.66 24.31
N PHE A 585 55.00 7.34 25.44
CA PHE A 585 55.72 8.52 25.90
C PHE A 585 56.37 9.46 24.87
N SER A 586 56.10 10.74 25.15
CA SER A 586 56.98 11.91 24.97
C SER A 586 57.22 12.40 23.54
N GLU A 587 57.07 13.72 23.37
CA GLU A 587 57.50 14.51 22.21
C GLU A 587 56.61 14.47 20.97
N LEU A 588 55.39 14.99 21.09
CA LEU A 588 54.80 15.74 19.98
C LEU A 588 54.56 17.17 20.46
N ASN A 589 55.56 18.03 20.21
CA ASN A 589 55.32 19.45 20.10
C ASN A 589 54.16 19.62 19.10
N LEU A 590 53.00 20.03 19.61
CA LEU A 590 51.76 20.26 18.86
C LEU A 590 51.63 21.75 18.46
N PRO A 591 52.41 22.28 17.50
CA PRO A 591 51.96 23.46 16.75
C PRO A 591 51.67 23.14 15.28
N ASN A 592 51.83 21.90 14.83
CA ASN A 592 51.64 21.58 13.41
C ASN A 592 50.24 21.01 13.13
N ILE A 593 49.41 21.82 12.48
CA ILE A 593 48.07 21.50 11.96
C ILE A 593 48.03 20.17 11.19
N ASN A 594 49.12 19.80 10.50
CA ASN A 594 49.19 18.53 9.75
C ASN A 594 49.20 17.30 10.67
N GLY A 595 49.69 17.41 11.91
CA GLY A 595 49.64 16.33 12.91
C GLY A 595 48.23 16.09 13.44
N ILE A 596 47.52 17.18 13.73
CA ILE A 596 46.11 17.17 14.17
C ILE A 596 45.21 16.58 13.06
N PHE A 597 45.46 16.96 11.80
CA PHE A 597 44.70 16.46 10.65
C PHE A 597 44.91 14.95 10.39
N LYS A 598 46.12 14.45 10.67
CA LYS A 598 46.47 13.04 10.49
C LYS A 598 45.86 12.15 11.59
N GLU A 599 45.75 12.64 12.83
CA GLU A 599 45.03 11.93 13.89
C GLU A 599 43.53 11.85 13.63
N PHE A 600 42.92 12.93 13.13
CA PHE A 600 41.50 12.94 12.75
C PHE A 600 41.17 11.88 11.68
N GLN A 601 42.05 11.72 10.67
CA GLN A 601 41.90 10.69 9.64
C GLN A 601 42.04 9.25 10.15
N LEU A 602 42.83 9.03 11.21
CA LEU A 602 43.07 7.69 11.75
C LEU A 602 41.96 7.25 12.72
N ALA A 603 41.42 8.18 13.52
CA ALA A 603 40.30 7.91 14.44
C ALA A 603 39.00 7.52 13.70
N SER A 604 38.75 8.12 12.55
CA SER A 604 37.58 7.83 11.71
C SER A 604 37.61 6.42 11.10
N ILE A 605 38.79 5.84 10.85
CA ILE A 605 38.94 4.49 10.27
C ILE A 605 38.61 3.37 11.27
N GLN A 606 38.87 3.55 12.57
CA GLN A 606 38.58 2.52 13.59
C GLN A 606 37.09 2.43 13.94
N PHE A 607 36.41 3.58 14.07
CA PHE A 607 34.95 3.62 14.22
C PHE A 607 34.24 2.97 13.02
N LEU A 608 34.80 3.16 11.82
CA LEU A 608 34.37 2.50 10.59
C LEU A 608 34.47 0.97 10.64
N LYS A 609 35.55 0.43 11.21
CA LYS A 609 35.73 -1.03 11.38
C LYS A 609 34.81 -1.60 12.45
N PHE A 610 34.54 -0.85 13.53
CA PHE A 610 33.62 -1.23 14.59
C PHE A 610 32.19 -1.42 14.05
N CYS A 611 31.69 -0.49 13.24
CA CYS A 611 30.36 -0.58 12.62
C CYS A 611 30.24 -1.64 11.50
N GLN A 612 31.34 -2.21 11.01
CA GLN A 612 31.35 -3.22 9.93
C GLN A 612 31.34 -4.67 10.44
N GLN A 613 31.39 -4.91 11.75
CA GLN A 613 31.33 -6.26 12.31
C GLN A 613 29.87 -6.75 12.38
N LYS A 614 29.55 -7.74 11.53
CA LYS A 614 28.20 -8.29 11.27
C LYS A 614 27.34 -8.63 12.51
N ILE A 615 27.97 -8.89 13.66
CA ILE A 615 27.30 -9.41 14.85
C ILE A 615 26.58 -8.29 15.65
N PHE A 616 27.00 -7.03 15.50
CA PHE A 616 26.40 -5.91 16.25
C PHE A 616 25.27 -5.17 15.51
N ALA A 617 25.25 -5.22 14.17
CA ALA A 617 24.22 -4.57 13.36
C ALA A 617 22.81 -5.18 13.52
N GLU A 618 22.71 -6.41 14.03
CA GLU A 618 21.42 -7.10 14.26
C GLU A 618 20.89 -6.93 15.69
N ALA A 619 21.73 -6.51 16.65
CA ALA A 619 21.38 -6.53 18.08
C ALA A 619 21.07 -5.14 18.67
N ASP A 620 21.62 -4.04 18.12
CA ASP A 620 21.40 -2.70 18.68
C ASP A 620 21.42 -1.61 17.58
N GLN A 621 20.25 -1.36 16.97
CA GLN A 621 20.06 -0.40 15.88
C GLN A 621 20.31 1.08 16.26
N PHE A 622 20.59 1.39 17.52
CA PHE A 622 20.73 2.77 18.02
C PHE A 622 22.17 3.29 18.09
N ILE A 623 23.21 2.46 17.91
CA ILE A 623 24.62 2.87 18.04
C ILE A 623 25.34 2.94 16.70
N CYS A 624 25.00 2.05 15.77
CA CYS A 624 25.52 2.09 14.40
C CYS A 624 24.46 2.73 13.51
N TYR A 625 24.81 3.79 12.78
CA TYR A 625 23.89 4.43 11.85
C TYR A 625 23.30 3.40 10.89
N GLU A 626 21.97 3.24 10.88
CA GLU A 626 21.29 2.54 9.79
C GLU A 626 21.76 3.18 8.48
N CYS A 627 22.14 2.34 7.51
CA CYS A 627 22.50 2.82 6.19
C CYS A 627 21.23 3.37 5.54
N LEU A 628 20.97 4.66 5.72
CA LEU A 628 19.80 5.38 5.21
C LEU A 628 19.82 5.51 3.68
N LEU A 629 20.89 5.05 3.02
CA LEU A 629 20.99 4.99 1.58
C LEU A 629 20.27 3.74 1.04
N GLN A 630 19.11 3.95 0.42
CA GLN A 630 18.34 2.89 -0.23
C GLN A 630 19.22 2.04 -1.17
N ASN A 631 19.06 0.72 -1.09
CA ASN A 631 19.70 -0.27 -1.97
C ASN A 631 21.24 -0.38 -1.82
N CYS A 632 21.79 0.19 -0.75
CA CYS A 632 23.18 0.08 -0.37
C CYS A 632 23.43 -1.15 0.51
N GLN A 633 24.36 -2.02 0.08
CA GLN A 633 24.78 -3.21 0.82
C GLN A 633 25.84 -2.88 1.88
N ILE A 634 26.71 -1.90 1.64
CA ILE A 634 27.75 -1.45 2.58
C ILE A 634 27.83 0.07 2.54
N CYS A 635 27.45 0.76 3.62
CA CYS A 635 27.63 2.21 3.78
C CYS A 635 28.98 2.58 4.41
N LEU A 636 29.48 3.76 4.07
CA LEU A 636 30.60 4.50 4.63
C LEU A 636 30.05 5.85 5.10
N LEU A 637 30.34 6.28 6.32
CA LEU A 637 30.10 7.66 6.75
C LEU A 637 31.35 8.49 6.42
N THR A 638 31.20 9.54 5.63
CA THR A 638 32.24 10.57 5.46
C THR A 638 31.90 11.80 6.29
N LEU A 639 32.81 12.76 6.37
CA LEU A 639 32.68 14.01 7.14
C LEU A 639 31.43 14.85 6.83
N ILE A 640 30.83 14.66 5.66
CA ILE A 640 29.81 15.56 5.11
C ILE A 640 28.54 14.81 4.69
N ASN A 641 28.59 13.48 4.56
CA ASN A 641 27.51 12.68 3.99
C ASN A 641 27.66 11.17 4.27
N PHE A 642 26.56 10.44 4.12
CA PHE A 642 26.60 8.98 3.97
C PHE A 642 26.98 8.66 2.51
N GLU A 643 27.97 7.79 2.31
CA GLU A 643 28.36 7.26 1.01
C GLU A 643 28.24 5.74 1.01
N CYS A 644 27.57 5.16 0.04
CA CYS A 644 27.62 3.74 -0.19
C CYS A 644 28.98 3.33 -0.76
N LYS A 645 29.52 2.19 -0.31
CA LYS A 645 30.72 1.54 -0.88
C LYS A 645 30.42 0.29 -1.68
N ARG A 646 29.25 -0.31 -1.49
CA ARG A 646 28.81 -1.48 -2.26
C ARG A 646 27.30 -1.55 -2.33
N CYS A 647 26.77 -1.76 -3.52
CA CYS A 647 25.34 -1.85 -3.77
C CYS A 647 24.83 -3.29 -3.82
N LEU A 648 23.52 -3.47 -3.66
CA LEU A 648 22.84 -4.73 -3.97
C LEU A 648 22.94 -5.04 -5.48
N SER A 649 22.85 -6.32 -5.86
CA SER A 649 23.26 -6.87 -7.17
C SER A 649 22.64 -6.25 -8.44
N TYR A 650 21.61 -5.43 -8.34
CA TYR A 650 20.92 -4.76 -9.46
C TYR A 650 21.17 -3.25 -9.54
N TYR A 651 22.06 -2.72 -8.70
CA TYR A 651 22.37 -1.31 -8.54
C TYR A 651 23.87 -1.09 -8.71
N LYS A 652 24.27 0.00 -9.36
CA LYS A 652 25.69 0.36 -9.50
C LYS A 652 25.99 1.55 -8.60
N LEU A 653 27.17 1.50 -7.98
CA LEU A 653 27.65 2.55 -7.11
C LEU A 653 28.16 3.73 -7.94
N ILE A 654 27.56 4.91 -7.77
CA ILE A 654 27.99 6.18 -8.37
C ILE A 654 27.97 7.24 -7.27
N ASP A 655 29.10 7.92 -7.06
CA ASP A 655 29.27 9.02 -6.10
C ASP A 655 28.69 8.75 -4.70
N GLY A 656 28.92 7.53 -4.20
CA GLY A 656 28.44 7.14 -2.88
C GLY A 656 26.94 6.85 -2.81
N GLN A 657 26.24 6.60 -3.93
CA GLN A 657 24.84 6.17 -3.91
C GLN A 657 24.58 4.98 -4.84
N CYS A 658 23.61 4.14 -4.48
CA CYS A 658 23.23 2.97 -5.25
C CYS A 658 22.09 3.27 -6.19
N ILE A 659 22.44 3.43 -7.47
CA ILE A 659 21.47 3.78 -8.50
C ILE A 659 21.13 2.52 -9.29
N LEU A 660 19.84 2.29 -9.50
CA LEU A 660 19.34 1.14 -10.26
C LEU A 660 20.00 1.17 -11.64
N GLN A 661 20.55 0.04 -12.09
CA GLN A 661 21.35 -0.01 -13.32
C GLN A 661 20.59 0.50 -14.57
N THR A 662 19.25 0.46 -14.54
CA THR A 662 18.37 1.04 -15.56
C THR A 662 18.18 2.57 -15.45
N LYS A 663 18.31 3.17 -14.26
CA LYS A 663 18.25 4.63 -14.03
C LYS A 663 19.58 5.34 -14.32
N ILE A 664 20.72 4.64 -14.29
CA ILE A 664 22.04 5.23 -14.60
C ILE A 664 22.16 5.63 -16.09
N ASN A 665 21.35 5.01 -16.95
CA ASN A 665 21.22 5.43 -18.34
C ASN A 665 20.34 6.67 -18.53
N GLN A 666 19.81 7.27 -17.44
CA GLN A 666 19.08 8.53 -17.44
C GLN A 666 19.81 9.51 -16.52
N LYS A 667 20.75 10.28 -17.09
CA LYS A 667 21.46 11.37 -16.41
C LYS A 667 20.46 12.33 -15.75
N ALA A 668 20.70 12.69 -14.49
CA ALA A 668 20.07 13.86 -13.87
C ALA A 668 20.42 15.10 -14.72
N GLU A 669 19.41 15.79 -15.23
CA GLU A 669 19.58 17.01 -16.02
C GLU A 669 20.02 18.14 -15.09
N LEU A 670 21.23 18.68 -15.27
CA LEU A 670 21.61 19.99 -14.70
C LEU A 670 20.54 21.00 -15.11
N ILE A 671 20.07 21.87 -14.20
CA ILE A 671 19.15 22.98 -14.51
C ILE A 671 19.97 24.28 -14.66
N CYS A 672 19.98 24.89 -15.85
CA CYS A 672 20.68 26.17 -16.08
C CYS A 672 19.68 27.35 -16.02
N LEU A 673 19.93 28.32 -15.12
CA LEU A 673 19.13 29.55 -14.98
C LEU A 673 19.90 30.77 -15.50
N PRO A 674 19.24 31.76 -16.13
CA PRO A 674 19.84 33.03 -16.54
C PRO A 674 20.67 33.68 -15.42
N PRO A 675 21.87 34.21 -15.74
CA PRO A 675 22.41 34.44 -17.08
C PRO A 675 23.07 33.20 -17.73
N LEU A 676 22.92 32.01 -17.16
CA LEU A 676 23.46 30.77 -17.72
C LEU A 676 22.49 30.11 -18.72
N TYR A 677 23.03 29.44 -19.75
CA TYR A 677 22.26 28.68 -20.73
C TYR A 677 22.95 27.34 -21.09
N TYR A 678 22.22 26.41 -21.72
CA TYR A 678 22.77 25.12 -22.15
C TYR A 678 23.56 25.22 -23.46
N SER A 679 24.78 24.70 -23.44
CA SER A 679 25.57 24.44 -24.66
C SER A 679 25.20 23.10 -25.31
N PHE A 680 25.65 22.87 -26.55
CA PHE A 680 25.56 21.57 -27.24
C PHE A 680 26.26 20.43 -26.48
N GLU A 681 27.19 20.76 -25.58
CA GLU A 681 27.88 19.81 -24.71
C GLU A 681 27.09 19.48 -23.42
N ASN A 682 25.86 19.98 -23.29
CA ASN A 682 25.04 19.90 -22.08
C ASN A 682 25.73 20.50 -20.84
N GLN A 683 26.47 21.60 -21.01
CA GLN A 683 27.08 22.38 -19.92
C GLN A 683 26.35 23.72 -19.75
N CYS A 684 26.23 24.21 -18.52
CA CYS A 684 25.72 25.57 -18.26
C CYS A 684 26.84 26.60 -18.53
N LYS A 685 26.66 27.47 -19.52
CA LYS A 685 27.59 28.56 -19.88
C LYS A 685 26.98 29.93 -19.62
N ILE A 686 27.79 30.93 -19.26
CA ILE A 686 27.35 32.32 -19.11
C ILE A 686 27.01 32.92 -20.48
N CYS A 687 25.89 33.65 -20.57
CA CYS A 687 25.49 34.42 -21.74
C CYS A 687 26.36 35.67 -21.89
N GLU A 688 27.14 35.74 -22.97
CA GLU A 688 28.07 36.85 -23.23
C GLU A 688 27.42 38.02 -24.02
N ILE A 689 26.20 37.82 -24.54
CA ILE A 689 25.47 38.82 -25.32
C ILE A 689 24.87 39.85 -24.36
N LYS A 690 25.30 41.11 -24.44
CA LYS A 690 24.76 42.20 -23.63
C LYS A 690 23.27 42.40 -23.90
N ASN A 691 22.52 42.68 -22.83
CA ASN A 691 21.07 42.89 -22.83
C ASN A 691 20.27 41.66 -23.34
N CYS A 692 20.87 40.47 -23.29
CA CYS A 692 20.21 39.21 -23.55
C CYS A 692 19.82 38.53 -22.23
N ILE A 693 18.54 38.20 -22.08
CA ILE A 693 17.99 37.48 -20.92
C ILE A 693 18.20 35.97 -21.08
N TYR A 694 18.11 35.43 -22.30
CA TYR A 694 18.24 33.99 -22.55
C TYR A 694 19.06 33.68 -23.81
N CYS A 695 20.29 33.19 -23.63
CA CYS A 695 21.19 32.77 -24.71
C CYS A 695 20.95 31.31 -25.14
N PHE A 696 21.40 30.95 -26.34
CA PHE A 696 21.46 29.56 -26.81
C PHE A 696 22.54 29.37 -27.89
N GLU A 697 22.96 28.13 -28.16
CA GLU A 697 23.90 27.80 -29.25
C GLU A 697 23.13 27.28 -30.48
N TYR A 698 23.53 27.67 -31.68
CA TYR A 698 22.95 27.18 -32.94
C TYR A 698 24.01 26.99 -34.04
N SER A 699 23.73 26.12 -35.00
CA SER A 699 24.58 25.94 -36.19
C SER A 699 24.15 26.89 -37.32
N LEU A 700 25.12 27.52 -37.97
CA LEU A 700 24.86 28.36 -39.15
C LEU A 700 24.51 27.55 -40.40
N ASN A 701 24.90 26.28 -40.45
CA ASN A 701 24.64 25.43 -41.62
C ASN A 701 23.24 24.82 -41.59
N ASP A 702 22.68 24.65 -40.40
CA ASP A 702 21.35 24.07 -40.17
C ASP A 702 20.78 24.64 -38.86
N LEU A 703 19.76 25.50 -38.98
CA LEU A 703 19.13 26.15 -37.83
C LEU A 703 18.27 25.19 -37.00
N ASP A 704 17.94 24.02 -37.55
CA ASP A 704 17.31 22.95 -36.79
C ASP A 704 18.30 22.35 -35.75
N LEU A 705 19.61 22.61 -35.90
CA LEU A 705 20.60 22.27 -34.89
C LEU A 705 20.80 23.44 -33.93
N CYS A 706 20.05 23.46 -32.81
CA CYS A 706 20.21 24.45 -31.74
C CYS A 706 19.98 23.86 -30.34
N SER A 707 20.57 24.49 -29.31
CA SER A 707 20.48 24.03 -27.92
C SER A 707 19.14 24.36 -27.24
N LEU A 708 18.26 25.13 -27.89
CA LEU A 708 16.87 25.32 -27.45
C LEU A 708 16.01 24.06 -27.62
N VAL A 709 16.48 23.10 -28.41
CA VAL A 709 15.77 21.86 -28.72
C VAL A 709 16.69 20.68 -28.40
N LYS A 710 16.24 19.80 -27.50
CA LYS A 710 17.05 18.65 -27.08
C LYS A 710 16.93 17.52 -28.11
N VAL A 711 17.86 17.47 -29.06
CA VAL A 711 17.92 16.38 -30.05
C VAL A 711 18.81 15.26 -29.49
N THR A 712 18.22 14.09 -29.30
CA THR A 712 18.95 12.88 -28.89
C THR A 712 19.93 12.48 -29.99
N GLU A 713 21.22 12.51 -29.67
CA GLU A 713 22.34 11.98 -30.46
C GLU A 713 22.81 12.83 -31.65
N PHE A 714 23.62 13.85 -31.38
CA PHE A 714 24.58 14.34 -32.37
C PHE A 714 26.02 14.06 -31.94
N SER A 715 26.82 13.57 -32.88
CA SER A 715 28.27 13.52 -32.72
C SER A 715 28.81 14.94 -32.81
N LEU A 716 29.33 15.48 -31.70
CA LEU A 716 29.99 16.80 -31.61
C LEU A 716 31.05 17.01 -32.71
N ARG A 717 31.57 15.93 -33.31
CA ARG A 717 32.55 15.97 -34.43
C ARG A 717 32.00 16.51 -35.75
N LEU A 718 30.68 16.64 -35.92
CA LEU A 718 30.03 17.14 -37.14
C LEU A 718 29.58 18.62 -37.06
N LEU A 719 29.63 19.24 -35.88
CA LEU A 719 29.22 20.63 -35.67
C LEU A 719 30.34 21.59 -36.10
N GLN A 720 30.33 22.02 -37.36
CA GLN A 720 31.17 23.13 -37.82
C GLN A 720 30.37 24.45 -37.75
N LYS A 721 31.00 25.52 -37.24
CA LYS A 721 30.45 26.90 -37.15
C LYS A 721 29.23 27.08 -36.22
N VAL A 722 29.43 26.81 -34.93
CA VAL A 722 28.47 27.15 -33.87
C VAL A 722 28.55 28.64 -33.52
N LYS A 723 27.40 29.31 -33.36
CA LYS A 723 27.28 30.67 -32.82
C LYS A 723 26.34 30.70 -31.61
N ILE A 724 26.48 31.74 -30.79
CA ILE A 724 25.58 32.04 -29.67
C ILE A 724 24.52 33.03 -30.17
N GLY A 725 23.24 32.73 -29.93
CA GLY A 725 22.10 33.57 -30.22
C GLY A 725 21.36 34.01 -28.95
N CYS A 726 20.48 34.99 -29.08
CA CYS A 726 19.58 35.40 -28.00
C CYS A 726 18.12 35.07 -28.34
N ALA A 727 17.46 34.31 -27.47
CA ALA A 727 16.04 33.98 -27.60
C ALA A 727 15.11 35.02 -26.96
N LEU A 728 15.65 35.81 -26.02
CA LEU A 728 14.90 36.86 -25.32
C LEU A 728 15.85 38.00 -24.95
N CYS A 729 15.74 39.14 -25.62
CA CYS A 729 16.44 40.36 -25.20
C CYS A 729 15.65 41.10 -24.10
N GLU A 730 16.31 42.05 -23.43
CA GLU A 730 15.68 43.02 -22.54
C GLU A 730 14.62 43.87 -23.28
N GLU A 731 13.72 44.50 -22.52
CA GLU A 731 12.66 45.33 -23.11
C GLU A 731 13.22 46.44 -24.00
N ASN A 732 12.58 46.66 -25.16
CA ASN A 732 13.01 47.59 -26.21
C ASN A 732 14.33 47.21 -26.90
N TYR A 733 14.74 45.94 -26.83
CA TYR A 733 15.80 45.39 -27.63
C TYR A 733 15.28 44.26 -28.55
N ILE A 734 15.83 44.18 -29.76
CA ILE A 734 15.60 43.07 -30.70
C ILE A 734 16.94 42.38 -30.97
N PHE A 735 16.92 41.05 -31.09
CA PHE A 735 18.13 40.31 -31.43
C PHE A 735 18.36 40.33 -32.95
N ASP A 736 19.55 40.74 -33.38
CA ASP A 736 19.96 40.67 -34.77
C ASP A 736 20.92 39.51 -34.99
N PHE A 737 20.48 38.49 -35.73
CA PHE A 737 21.28 37.29 -36.02
C PHE A 737 22.47 37.56 -36.94
N THR A 738 22.44 38.64 -37.73
CA THR A 738 23.55 39.04 -38.61
C THR A 738 24.67 39.71 -37.82
N LEU A 739 24.31 40.55 -36.84
CA LEU A 739 25.26 41.27 -35.98
C LEU A 739 25.64 40.49 -34.71
N GLY A 740 24.81 39.53 -34.28
CA GLY A 740 25.01 38.71 -33.09
C GLY A 740 24.82 39.47 -31.77
N ILE A 741 24.03 40.56 -31.77
CA ILE A 741 23.80 41.42 -30.60
C ILE A 741 22.33 41.79 -30.44
N CYS A 742 21.92 42.11 -29.21
CA CYS A 742 20.63 42.75 -28.94
C CYS A 742 20.75 44.26 -29.23
N LEU A 743 20.05 44.75 -30.25
CA LEU A 743 20.01 46.16 -30.64
C LEU A 743 18.88 46.89 -29.91
N LYS A 744 19.12 48.09 -29.40
CA LYS A 744 18.08 48.93 -28.80
C LYS A 744 17.20 49.51 -29.91
N GLN A 745 16.19 48.76 -30.31
CA GLN A 745 15.29 49.07 -31.40
C GLN A 745 13.91 48.50 -31.07
N ILE A 746 12.86 49.23 -31.45
CA ILE A 746 11.47 48.80 -31.32
C ILE A 746 11.08 48.10 -32.63
N PRO A 747 10.26 47.04 -32.60
CA PRO A 747 9.84 46.34 -33.81
C PRO A 747 9.26 47.27 -34.89
N GLU A 748 9.69 47.12 -36.15
CA GLU A 748 9.14 47.89 -37.28
C GLU A 748 7.80 47.32 -37.77
N ILE A 749 7.54 46.03 -37.48
CA ILE A 749 6.27 45.38 -37.80
C ILE A 749 5.15 46.01 -36.96
N GLU A 750 4.14 46.56 -37.62
CA GLU A 750 3.00 47.21 -36.98
C GLU A 750 2.34 46.27 -35.95
N TYR A 751 2.13 46.78 -34.73
CA TYR A 751 1.55 46.05 -33.59
C TYR A 751 2.37 44.87 -33.06
N CYS A 752 3.62 44.74 -33.49
CA CYS A 752 4.55 43.79 -32.90
C CYS A 752 5.16 44.33 -31.61
N GLN A 753 5.06 43.56 -30.54
CA GLN A 753 5.63 43.87 -29.24
C GLN A 753 7.08 43.38 -29.10
N ARG A 754 7.38 42.20 -29.66
CA ARG A 754 8.71 41.58 -29.62
C ARG A 754 9.04 40.95 -30.96
N SER A 755 10.23 41.22 -31.48
CA SER A 755 10.71 40.66 -32.74
C SER A 755 12.20 40.31 -32.70
N PHE A 756 12.67 39.63 -33.75
CA PHE A 756 14.08 39.43 -34.02
C PHE A 756 14.36 39.60 -35.52
N ILE A 757 15.60 39.94 -35.88
CA ILE A 757 16.06 40.03 -37.27
C ILE A 757 16.75 38.71 -37.62
N ASN A 758 16.18 37.94 -38.55
CA ASN A 758 16.71 36.64 -38.95
C ASN A 758 18.02 36.75 -39.76
N LEU A 759 18.62 35.61 -40.12
CA LEU A 759 19.88 35.58 -40.89
C LEU A 759 19.78 36.18 -42.30
N GLN A 760 18.56 36.37 -42.82
CA GLN A 760 18.27 37.03 -44.09
C GLN A 760 17.98 38.54 -43.93
N SER A 761 18.26 39.11 -42.76
CA SER A 761 17.97 40.52 -42.42
C SER A 761 16.49 40.90 -42.49
N GLN A 762 15.59 39.93 -42.27
CA GLN A 762 14.15 40.16 -42.18
C GLN A 762 13.71 40.13 -40.73
N GLU A 763 12.94 41.13 -40.32
CA GLU A 763 12.31 41.15 -39.02
C GLU A 763 11.16 40.12 -38.95
N GLN A 764 11.06 39.40 -37.84
CA GLN A 764 10.03 38.40 -37.56
C GLN A 764 9.35 38.70 -36.23
N CYS A 765 8.02 38.74 -36.23
CA CYS A 765 7.25 39.05 -35.03
C CYS A 765 7.02 37.82 -34.15
N VAL A 766 7.40 37.93 -32.87
CA VAL A 766 7.29 36.87 -31.86
C VAL A 766 6.12 37.08 -30.90
N SER A 767 5.75 38.34 -30.64
CA SER A 767 4.58 38.69 -29.82
C SER A 767 3.85 39.90 -30.39
N SER A 768 2.51 39.89 -30.41
CA SER A 768 1.67 41.03 -30.80
C SER A 768 1.04 41.72 -29.58
N ILE A 769 0.78 43.02 -29.72
CA ILE A 769 0.09 43.87 -28.74
C ILE A 769 -1.44 43.68 -28.82
N TYR A 770 -1.96 43.22 -29.97
CA TYR A 770 -3.40 42.98 -30.17
C TYR A 770 -3.75 41.50 -30.13
N ASP A 771 -5.04 41.21 -29.93
CA ASP A 771 -5.62 39.86 -29.89
C ASP A 771 -5.70 39.20 -31.28
N ASP A 772 -4.63 39.29 -32.08
CA ASP A 772 -4.58 38.81 -33.46
C ASP A 772 -3.40 37.86 -33.70
N PHE A 773 -3.71 36.56 -33.72
CA PHE A 773 -2.74 35.51 -34.01
C PHE A 773 -2.25 35.50 -35.46
N SER A 774 -2.82 36.32 -36.35
CA SER A 774 -2.32 36.47 -37.72
C SER A 774 -1.03 37.31 -37.78
N ILE A 775 -0.81 38.18 -36.80
CA ILE A 775 0.39 39.02 -36.67
C ILE A 775 1.51 38.24 -35.97
N SER A 776 1.16 37.47 -34.94
CA SER A 776 2.13 36.75 -34.13
C SER A 776 1.53 35.52 -33.44
N PRO A 777 2.30 34.44 -33.21
CA PRO A 777 1.81 33.28 -32.47
C PRO A 777 1.59 33.57 -30.98
N GLU A 778 2.03 34.71 -30.44
CA GLU A 778 1.82 35.13 -29.05
C GLU A 778 1.07 36.46 -28.98
N ILE A 779 0.13 36.59 -28.04
CA ILE A 779 -0.64 37.82 -27.80
C ILE A 779 -0.71 38.11 -26.29
N SER A 780 -0.82 39.39 -25.91
CA SER A 780 -0.65 39.87 -24.53
C SER A 780 -1.95 40.22 -23.77
N ASN A 781 -3.11 39.72 -24.24
CA ASN A 781 -4.41 40.00 -23.64
C ASN A 781 -5.34 38.77 -23.55
N CYS A 782 -4.81 37.71 -22.94
CA CYS A 782 -5.43 36.38 -23.06
C CYS A 782 -6.54 36.05 -22.08
N TYR A 783 -6.90 36.97 -21.18
CA TYR A 783 -7.99 36.78 -20.24
C TYR A 783 -9.32 36.47 -20.95
N LYS A 784 -9.48 36.98 -22.19
CA LYS A 784 -10.65 36.74 -23.03
C LYS A 784 -10.78 35.28 -23.49
N TYR A 785 -9.67 34.58 -23.61
CA TYR A 785 -9.61 33.20 -24.10
C TYR A 785 -9.39 32.19 -22.98
N ILE A 786 -8.62 32.56 -21.95
CA ILE A 786 -8.29 31.72 -20.79
C ILE A 786 -8.31 32.61 -19.55
N GLU A 787 -9.19 32.30 -18.59
CA GLU A 787 -9.33 33.07 -17.35
C GLU A 787 -7.99 33.14 -16.59
N TYR A 788 -7.69 34.30 -16.01
CA TYR A 788 -6.44 34.59 -15.29
C TYR A 788 -5.15 34.46 -16.12
N CYS A 789 -5.24 34.40 -17.44
CA CYS A 789 -4.08 34.35 -18.34
C CYS A 789 -3.71 35.72 -18.88
N ASN A 790 -2.47 36.17 -18.66
CA ASN A 790 -1.95 37.43 -19.19
C ASN A 790 -1.46 37.25 -20.65
N ILE A 791 -0.63 36.24 -20.89
CA ILE A 791 -0.02 35.99 -22.22
C ILE A 791 -0.35 34.57 -22.64
N CYS A 792 -0.75 34.38 -23.90
CA CYS A 792 -1.07 33.08 -24.47
C CYS A 792 -0.52 32.97 -25.89
N THR A 793 -0.31 31.73 -26.31
CA THR A 793 0.23 31.39 -27.62
C THR A 793 -0.68 30.43 -28.37
N LEU A 794 -0.71 30.56 -29.69
CA LEU A 794 -1.33 29.60 -30.58
C LEU A 794 -0.36 28.46 -30.85
N ASN A 795 -0.75 27.23 -30.52
CA ASN A 795 0.08 26.09 -30.81
C ASN A 795 -0.01 25.63 -32.28
N ILE A 796 0.75 24.59 -32.62
CA ILE A 796 0.79 24.01 -33.97
C ILE A 796 -0.56 23.40 -34.37
N GLU A 797 -1.37 22.98 -33.41
CA GLU A 797 -2.75 22.49 -33.60
C GLU A 797 -3.78 23.63 -33.60
N LYS A 798 -3.33 24.89 -33.61
CA LYS A 798 -4.15 26.12 -33.53
C LYS A 798 -5.00 26.26 -32.25
N GLN A 799 -4.60 25.60 -31.18
CA GLN A 799 -5.19 25.75 -29.85
C GLN A 799 -4.48 26.87 -29.08
N ILE A 800 -5.26 27.68 -28.38
CA ILE A 800 -4.77 28.76 -27.53
C ILE A 800 -4.32 28.17 -26.20
N LYS A 801 -3.13 28.56 -25.71
CA LYS A 801 -2.56 28.07 -24.46
C LYS A 801 -1.96 29.18 -23.63
N CYS A 802 -2.16 29.15 -22.32
CA CYS A 802 -1.55 30.15 -21.45
C CYS A 802 -0.03 29.96 -21.32
N VAL A 803 0.70 31.06 -21.46
CA VAL A 803 2.16 31.17 -21.36
C VAL A 803 2.56 31.88 -20.06
N VAL A 804 1.78 32.87 -19.64
CA VAL A 804 1.97 33.62 -18.39
C VAL A 804 0.62 33.87 -17.73
N CYS A 805 0.44 33.40 -16.50
CA CYS A 805 -0.74 33.68 -15.69
C CYS A 805 -0.64 35.02 -14.95
N GLN A 806 -1.76 35.48 -14.40
CA GLN A 806 -1.80 36.52 -13.38
C GLN A 806 -1.06 36.09 -12.12
N ASP A 807 -0.60 37.07 -11.35
CA ASP A 807 0.10 36.82 -10.11
C ASP A 807 -0.76 35.96 -9.16
N ASN A 808 -0.13 35.00 -8.48
CA ASN A 808 -0.75 33.95 -7.63
C ASN A 808 -1.44 32.79 -8.36
N PHE A 809 -1.36 32.73 -9.69
CA PHE A 809 -1.83 31.59 -10.47
C PHE A 809 -0.66 30.86 -11.14
N ILE A 810 -0.71 29.54 -11.17
CA ILE A 810 0.24 28.68 -11.87
C ILE A 810 -0.39 28.06 -13.11
N ILE A 811 0.44 27.77 -14.10
CA ILE A 811 0.00 27.09 -15.32
C ILE A 811 -0.05 25.59 -15.03
N GLU A 812 -1.26 25.03 -14.99
CA GLU A 812 -1.49 23.59 -15.06
C GLU A 812 -2.40 23.28 -16.24
N ASN A 813 -2.10 22.24 -17.02
CA ASN A 813 -2.95 21.82 -18.16
C ASN A 813 -3.30 22.93 -19.18
N ASN A 814 -2.39 23.90 -19.38
CA ASN A 814 -2.57 25.10 -20.22
C ASN A 814 -3.60 26.13 -19.72
N GLN A 815 -4.05 26.02 -18.47
CA GLN A 815 -4.92 26.97 -17.77
C GLN A 815 -4.25 27.49 -16.50
N CYS A 816 -4.77 28.59 -15.96
CA CYS A 816 -4.27 29.22 -14.75
C CYS A 816 -5.06 28.77 -13.53
N TYR A 817 -4.38 28.20 -12.53
CA TYR A 817 -4.98 27.72 -11.29
C TYR A 817 -4.33 28.39 -10.08
N GLN A 818 -5.14 28.72 -9.09
CA GLN A 818 -4.66 29.26 -7.82
C GLN A 818 -4.09 28.10 -6.99
N ASN A 819 -2.82 28.17 -6.61
CA ASN A 819 -2.17 27.13 -5.79
C ASN A 819 -1.79 27.69 -4.41
N GLU A 820 -2.13 26.95 -3.35
CA GLU A 820 -1.90 27.33 -1.96
C GLU A 820 -0.47 26.98 -1.46
N GLU A 821 0.27 26.13 -2.19
CA GLU A 821 1.68 25.79 -1.86
C GLU A 821 2.66 26.48 -2.83
N PHE A 822 3.14 27.66 -2.43
CA PHE A 822 4.05 28.50 -3.21
C PHE A 822 5.50 27.99 -3.17
N ASN A 823 6.00 27.43 -4.29
CA ASN A 823 7.44 27.15 -4.47
C ASN A 823 8.05 28.06 -5.54
N ILE A 824 8.81 29.07 -5.10
CA ILE A 824 9.26 30.22 -5.90
C ILE A 824 10.30 29.83 -6.98
N GLU A 825 11.20 28.88 -6.70
CA GLU A 825 12.30 28.53 -7.62
C GLU A 825 11.81 27.76 -8.86
N LYS A 826 10.87 26.83 -8.68
CA LYS A 826 10.28 26.03 -9.77
C LYS A 826 9.50 26.91 -10.75
N TYR A 827 8.88 27.98 -10.24
CA TYR A 827 8.10 28.94 -11.03
C TYR A 827 8.99 29.82 -11.92
N GLN A 828 10.15 30.26 -11.43
CA GLN A 828 11.06 31.10 -12.21
C GLN A 828 11.58 30.38 -13.46
N ILE A 829 11.91 29.09 -13.34
CA ILE A 829 12.35 28.23 -14.46
C ILE A 829 11.23 28.08 -15.49
N GLN A 830 10.03 27.68 -15.06
CA GLN A 830 8.89 27.49 -15.96
C GLN A 830 8.48 28.77 -16.68
N ASN A 831 8.46 29.91 -15.99
CA ASN A 831 8.03 31.18 -16.55
C ASN A 831 9.02 31.67 -17.63
N GLN A 832 10.33 31.47 -17.45
CA GLN A 832 11.34 31.85 -18.44
C GLN A 832 11.35 30.94 -19.66
N THR A 833 11.23 29.62 -19.48
CA THR A 833 11.15 28.67 -20.61
C THR A 833 9.86 28.86 -21.41
N ASN A 834 8.75 29.22 -20.76
CA ASN A 834 7.50 29.51 -21.44
C ASN A 834 7.59 30.79 -22.30
N LYS A 835 8.28 31.84 -21.82
CA LYS A 835 8.46 33.12 -22.53
C LYS A 835 9.24 33.05 -23.85
N ILE A 836 9.98 31.97 -24.09
CA ILE A 836 10.75 31.73 -25.33
C ILE A 836 10.08 30.74 -26.30
N GLN A 837 8.91 30.18 -25.96
CA GLN A 837 8.24 29.19 -26.82
C GLN A 837 7.85 29.77 -28.18
N SER A 838 7.29 30.98 -28.19
CA SER A 838 6.88 31.69 -29.40
C SER A 838 8.08 32.03 -30.29
N PHE A 839 9.23 32.32 -29.67
CA PHE A 839 10.50 32.49 -30.39
C PHE A 839 10.93 31.20 -31.07
N ILE A 840 10.90 30.06 -30.36
CA ILE A 840 11.25 28.74 -30.94
C ILE A 840 10.35 28.40 -32.12
N LEU A 841 9.04 28.66 -32.03
CA LEU A 841 8.07 28.38 -33.11
C LEU A 841 8.34 29.18 -34.39
N GLN A 842 8.86 30.40 -34.25
CA GLN A 842 9.23 31.26 -35.37
C GLN A 842 10.66 30.98 -35.87
N PHE A 843 11.58 30.66 -34.98
CA PHE A 843 12.99 30.44 -35.30
C PHE A 843 13.24 29.07 -35.96
N VAL A 844 12.51 28.01 -35.56
CA VAL A 844 12.71 26.64 -36.06
C VAL A 844 11.37 26.01 -36.50
N PRO A 845 10.79 26.46 -37.64
CA PRO A 845 9.43 26.07 -38.00
C PRO A 845 9.28 24.60 -38.40
N GLN A 846 10.37 23.91 -38.77
CA GLN A 846 10.34 22.55 -39.31
C GLN A 846 10.29 21.49 -38.19
N MET A 847 10.85 21.78 -37.02
CA MET A 847 10.84 20.86 -35.87
C MET A 847 9.56 20.94 -35.02
N LYS A 848 8.56 21.70 -35.47
CA LYS A 848 7.27 21.96 -34.80
C LYS A 848 6.74 20.75 -34.02
N GLN A 849 6.59 19.56 -34.60
CA GLN A 849 5.96 18.43 -33.89
C GLN A 849 6.84 17.74 -32.82
N SER A 850 8.17 17.68 -32.99
CA SER A 850 9.06 16.93 -32.07
C SER A 850 9.40 17.73 -30.82
N VAL A 851 9.69 19.02 -30.99
CA VAL A 851 9.99 19.97 -29.91
C VAL A 851 8.77 20.17 -29.01
N TYR A 852 7.60 20.27 -29.64
CA TYR A 852 6.34 20.50 -28.95
C TYR A 852 5.93 19.32 -28.05
N LYS A 853 6.21 18.09 -28.47
CA LYS A 853 6.01 16.89 -27.62
C LYS A 853 6.97 16.83 -26.43
N MET A 854 8.13 17.46 -26.53
CA MET A 854 9.18 17.40 -25.50
C MET A 854 8.97 18.43 -24.38
N PHE A 855 8.59 19.66 -24.71
CA PHE A 855 8.19 20.68 -23.73
C PHE A 855 6.85 20.38 -23.06
N LEU A 856 6.03 19.50 -23.66
CA LEU A 856 4.76 19.04 -23.12
C LEU A 856 4.79 17.62 -22.60
N ASN A 857 5.96 16.98 -22.44
CA ASN A 857 5.95 15.63 -21.88
C ASN A 857 5.63 15.73 -20.38
N PRO A 858 4.44 15.31 -19.97
CA PRO A 858 4.05 15.42 -18.59
C PRO A 858 4.62 14.18 -17.92
N GLN A 859 5.53 14.33 -16.95
CA GLN A 859 5.75 13.23 -16.00
C GLN A 859 4.50 12.93 -15.16
N ASN A 860 3.46 13.75 -15.31
CA ASN A 860 2.07 13.36 -15.10
C ASN A 860 1.37 13.19 -16.45
N ALA A 861 1.74 12.17 -17.23
CA ALA A 861 0.73 11.51 -18.05
C ALA A 861 -0.25 10.92 -17.03
N ILE A 862 -1.17 11.79 -16.59
CA ILE A 862 -2.36 11.40 -15.87
C ILE A 862 -2.92 10.33 -16.81
N GLN A 863 -2.92 9.07 -16.36
CA GLN A 863 -3.98 8.17 -16.78
C GLN A 863 -5.24 8.97 -16.49
N GLN A 864 -5.79 9.66 -17.48
CA GLN A 864 -6.99 10.47 -17.33
C GLN A 864 -8.08 9.46 -16.99
N ILE A 865 -8.30 9.32 -15.69
CA ILE A 865 -9.15 8.30 -15.11
C ILE A 865 -10.53 8.69 -15.59
N CYS A 866 -11.19 7.78 -16.30
CA CYS A 866 -12.65 7.87 -16.40
C CYS A 866 -13.21 7.91 -14.97
N ASP A 867 -14.42 8.42 -14.81
CA ASP A 867 -15.14 8.36 -13.54
C ASP A 867 -14.96 6.96 -12.88
N PRO A 868 -14.72 6.83 -11.56
CA PRO A 868 -14.59 5.53 -10.90
C PRO A 868 -15.77 4.57 -11.14
N GLU A 869 -16.94 5.10 -11.51
CA GLU A 869 -18.10 4.29 -11.91
C GLU A 869 -18.01 3.74 -13.34
N CYS A 870 -17.06 4.22 -14.14
CA CYS A 870 -16.80 3.74 -15.49
C CYS A 870 -16.14 2.35 -15.48
N ILE A 871 -16.80 1.39 -16.10
CA ILE A 871 -16.35 0.00 -16.17
C ILE A 871 -15.23 -0.17 -17.20
N GLN A 872 -15.30 0.58 -18.31
CA GLN A 872 -14.28 0.52 -19.36
C GLN A 872 -14.01 1.90 -19.95
N CYS A 873 -12.80 2.41 -19.73
CA CYS A 873 -12.34 3.69 -20.27
C CYS A 873 -11.67 3.50 -21.64
N ASN A 874 -11.96 4.36 -22.62
CA ASN A 874 -11.27 4.32 -23.91
C ASN A 874 -9.97 5.14 -23.85
N GLN A 875 -8.83 4.45 -23.83
CA GLN A 875 -7.50 5.04 -23.64
C GLN A 875 -7.07 5.98 -24.80
N THR A 876 -7.70 5.88 -25.97
CA THR A 876 -7.34 6.71 -27.14
C THR A 876 -8.18 7.98 -27.29
N GLY A 877 -9.23 8.18 -26.47
CA GLY A 877 -10.15 9.32 -26.63
C GLY A 877 -10.68 9.95 -25.34
N SER A 878 -10.20 9.54 -24.17
CA SER A 878 -10.58 10.07 -22.85
C SER A 878 -12.10 10.16 -22.63
N TYR A 879 -12.86 9.08 -22.89
CA TYR A 879 -14.28 8.96 -22.54
C TYR A 879 -14.63 7.55 -22.05
N CYS A 880 -15.67 7.43 -21.24
CA CYS A 880 -16.17 6.15 -20.76
C CYS A 880 -16.88 5.39 -21.88
N ARG A 881 -16.42 4.18 -22.18
CA ARG A 881 -17.00 3.30 -23.19
C ARG A 881 -18.14 2.46 -22.62
N LEU A 882 -18.02 2.01 -21.37
CA LEU A 882 -19.02 1.19 -20.70
C LEU A 882 -19.27 1.73 -19.29
N CYS A 883 -20.53 2.07 -19.03
CA CYS A 883 -21.02 2.51 -17.73
C CYS A 883 -21.77 1.40 -17.01
N PRO A 884 -22.09 1.56 -15.70
CA PRO A 884 -22.82 0.56 -14.92
C PRO A 884 -24.08 0.07 -15.62
N LEU A 885 -24.49 -1.15 -15.26
CA LEU A 885 -25.67 -1.77 -15.86
C LEU A 885 -26.91 -0.91 -15.62
N ASN A 886 -27.70 -0.69 -16.68
CA ASN A 886 -29.03 -0.10 -16.54
C ASN A 886 -30.02 -1.07 -15.89
N TYR A 887 -31.28 -0.62 -15.72
CA TYR A 887 -32.38 -1.41 -15.18
C TYR A 887 -32.56 -2.79 -15.86
N TYR A 888 -32.23 -2.91 -17.15
CA TYR A 888 -32.31 -4.18 -17.91
C TYR A 888 -31.02 -5.00 -17.91
N LYS A 889 -30.09 -4.74 -16.99
CA LYS A 889 -28.82 -5.46 -16.85
C LYS A 889 -27.95 -5.40 -18.12
N LYS A 890 -27.95 -4.28 -18.84
CA LYS A 890 -27.04 -4.03 -19.96
C LYS A 890 -26.21 -2.78 -19.69
N TYR A 891 -24.96 -2.77 -20.15
CA TYR A 891 -24.08 -1.61 -19.99
C TYR A 891 -24.63 -0.41 -20.75
N ILE A 892 -24.70 0.74 -20.08
CA ILE A 892 -25.02 2.01 -20.73
C ILE A 892 -23.81 2.42 -21.57
N ILE A 893 -24.05 2.79 -22.83
CA ILE A 893 -23.03 3.30 -23.74
C ILE A 893 -23.24 4.80 -23.83
N THR A 894 -22.32 5.57 -23.23
CA THR A 894 -22.35 7.04 -23.26
C THR A 894 -21.65 7.57 -24.50
N GLU A 895 -22.19 8.63 -25.12
CA GLU A 895 -21.51 9.29 -26.23
C GLU A 895 -20.42 10.22 -25.68
N LYS A 896 -19.15 9.94 -26.04
CA LYS A 896 -17.94 10.75 -25.82
C LYS A 896 -17.89 11.62 -24.55
N SER A 897 -18.33 11.08 -23.41
CA SER A 897 -18.23 11.73 -22.09
C SER A 897 -17.33 10.97 -21.13
N LYS A 898 -16.65 11.69 -20.23
CA LYS A 898 -15.77 11.12 -19.19
C LYS A 898 -16.53 10.51 -18.01
N LYS A 899 -17.81 10.85 -17.86
CA LYS A 899 -18.68 10.43 -16.76
C LYS A 899 -19.73 9.44 -17.21
N CYS A 900 -20.12 8.55 -16.31
CA CYS A 900 -21.27 7.69 -16.49
C CYS A 900 -22.54 8.40 -16.07
N PHE A 901 -23.39 8.72 -17.03
CA PHE A 901 -24.67 9.36 -16.75
C PHE A 901 -25.75 8.31 -16.50
N LEU A 902 -26.60 8.56 -15.49
CA LEU A 902 -27.82 7.79 -15.28
C LEU A 902 -28.86 8.21 -16.32
N CYS A 903 -29.06 7.35 -17.32
CA CYS A 903 -30.12 7.54 -18.31
C CYS A 903 -31.49 7.11 -17.76
N HIS A 904 -32.56 7.69 -18.30
CA HIS A 904 -33.92 7.21 -18.06
C HIS A 904 -34.02 5.69 -18.36
N PRO A 905 -34.75 4.88 -17.57
CA PRO A 905 -34.75 3.41 -17.69
C PRO A 905 -35.07 2.89 -19.09
N LEU A 906 -35.93 3.58 -19.84
CA LEU A 906 -36.35 3.23 -21.20
C LEU A 906 -35.36 3.62 -22.32
N CYS A 907 -34.20 4.15 -21.93
CA CYS A 907 -33.21 4.70 -22.85
C CYS A 907 -31.92 3.86 -22.85
N GLU A 908 -31.40 3.59 -24.05
CA GLU A 908 -30.13 2.88 -24.26
C GLU A 908 -28.94 3.86 -24.33
N VAL A 909 -29.14 5.06 -24.90
CA VAL A 909 -28.12 6.11 -25.03
C VAL A 909 -28.76 7.48 -24.76
N CYS A 910 -28.21 8.23 -23.81
CA CYS A 910 -28.67 9.57 -23.46
C CYS A 910 -27.55 10.64 -23.54
N GLU A 911 -27.95 11.91 -23.64
CA GLU A 911 -27.07 13.08 -23.68
C GLU A 911 -27.62 14.18 -22.76
N THR A 912 -26.77 15.04 -22.22
CA THR A 912 -27.17 16.23 -21.45
C THR A 912 -27.94 17.23 -22.31
N ARG A 913 -29.07 17.75 -21.82
CA ARG A 913 -29.76 18.89 -22.43
C ARG A 913 -28.97 20.18 -22.17
N SER A 914 -28.97 21.10 -23.13
CA SER A 914 -28.43 22.44 -22.90
C SER A 914 -29.35 23.22 -21.95
N ASN A 915 -28.83 24.24 -21.26
CA ASN A 915 -29.66 25.12 -20.42
C ASN A 915 -30.76 25.84 -21.23
N GLU A 916 -30.53 26.08 -22.52
CA GLU A 916 -31.50 26.64 -23.45
C GLU A 916 -32.63 25.62 -23.76
N ASP A 917 -32.28 24.36 -24.03
CA ASP A 917 -33.24 23.27 -24.24
C ASP A 917 -34.11 23.02 -22.99
N ILE A 918 -33.51 23.09 -21.80
CA ILE A 918 -34.22 22.93 -20.52
C ILE A 918 -35.19 24.10 -20.31
N LYS A 919 -34.75 25.34 -20.50
CA LYS A 919 -35.61 26.53 -20.37
C LYS A 919 -36.77 26.55 -21.38
N LEU A 920 -36.55 26.00 -22.57
CA LEU A 920 -37.55 26.00 -23.64
C LEU A 920 -38.63 24.94 -23.43
N ASN A 921 -38.28 23.77 -22.88
CA ASN A 921 -39.22 22.67 -22.65
C ASN A 921 -39.77 22.62 -21.21
N PHE A 922 -39.03 23.14 -20.23
CA PHE A 922 -39.37 23.13 -18.81
C PHE A 922 -38.98 24.46 -18.14
N PRO A 923 -39.67 25.58 -18.46
CA PRO A 923 -39.26 26.93 -18.08
C PRO A 923 -39.17 27.20 -16.58
N ASN A 924 -39.80 26.35 -15.75
CA ASN A 924 -39.81 26.45 -14.29
C ASN A 924 -38.95 25.39 -13.59
N PHE A 925 -38.17 24.59 -14.34
CA PHE A 925 -37.37 23.50 -13.79
C PHE A 925 -36.07 24.04 -13.18
N ILE A 926 -35.95 23.93 -11.85
CA ILE A 926 -34.74 24.28 -11.10
C ILE A 926 -33.95 23.00 -10.89
N VAL A 927 -32.72 22.96 -11.41
CA VAL A 927 -31.85 21.80 -11.28
C VAL A 927 -31.34 21.68 -9.84
N THR A 928 -31.61 20.54 -9.21
CA THR A 928 -31.10 20.09 -7.91
C THR A 928 -30.38 18.75 -8.10
N GLU A 929 -29.54 18.34 -7.14
CA GLU A 929 -28.83 17.04 -7.21
C GLU A 929 -29.80 15.85 -7.39
N GLU A 930 -31.01 15.92 -6.82
CA GLU A 930 -32.01 14.84 -6.91
C GLU A 930 -32.71 14.77 -8.27
N ASN A 931 -32.76 15.87 -9.03
CA ASN A 931 -33.49 15.96 -10.29
C ASN A 931 -32.57 16.13 -11.53
N GLU A 932 -31.25 16.07 -11.34
CA GLU A 932 -30.24 16.16 -12.40
C GLU A 932 -30.42 15.07 -13.47
N ILE A 933 -30.92 13.88 -13.09
CA ILE A 933 -31.23 12.78 -14.03
C ILE A 933 -32.26 13.18 -15.11
N TYR A 934 -33.12 14.16 -14.82
CA TYR A 934 -34.16 14.65 -15.74
C TYR A 934 -33.65 15.74 -16.69
N THR A 935 -32.41 16.19 -16.50
CA THR A 935 -31.71 17.08 -17.45
C THR A 935 -31.11 16.33 -18.64
N MET A 936 -31.29 15.00 -18.71
CA MET A 936 -30.80 14.14 -19.79
C MET A 936 -31.89 13.89 -20.85
N LYS A 937 -31.55 14.01 -22.14
CA LYS A 937 -32.42 13.63 -23.27
C LYS A 937 -32.04 12.26 -23.82
N CYS A 938 -33.03 11.43 -24.16
CA CYS A 938 -32.76 10.13 -24.75
C CYS A 938 -32.45 10.29 -26.23
N ILE A 939 -31.33 9.73 -26.72
CA ILE A 939 -30.99 9.73 -28.15
C ILE A 939 -31.42 8.42 -28.80
N LYS A 940 -31.37 7.32 -28.04
CA LYS A 940 -31.70 5.99 -28.52
C LYS A 940 -32.54 5.25 -27.49
N PRO A 941 -33.81 4.91 -27.79
CA PRO A 941 -34.64 4.12 -26.90
C PRO A 941 -34.15 2.66 -26.85
N TYR A 942 -34.54 1.95 -25.80
CA TYR A 942 -34.33 0.50 -25.76
C TYR A 942 -35.14 -0.20 -26.87
N LYS A 943 -34.54 -1.22 -27.51
CA LYS A 943 -35.20 -2.01 -28.56
C LYS A 943 -36.21 -2.98 -27.96
N ASP A 944 -37.42 -2.49 -27.72
CA ASP A 944 -38.59 -3.27 -27.33
C ASP A 944 -39.79 -2.81 -28.19
N PRO A 945 -40.58 -3.74 -28.77
CA PRO A 945 -41.76 -3.40 -29.56
C PRO A 945 -42.84 -2.62 -28.77
N GLN A 946 -42.79 -2.61 -27.44
CA GLN A 946 -43.69 -1.87 -26.56
C GLN A 946 -43.14 -0.50 -26.13
N ILE A 947 -41.98 -0.09 -26.64
CA ILE A 947 -41.37 1.22 -26.34
C ILE A 947 -41.42 2.10 -27.59
N TYR A 948 -42.13 3.22 -27.50
CA TYR A 948 -42.18 4.23 -28.53
C TYR A 948 -41.24 5.39 -28.20
N TYR A 949 -40.52 5.85 -29.21
CA TYR A 949 -39.62 6.99 -29.10
C TYR A 949 -40.15 8.14 -29.93
N ASP A 950 -40.48 9.22 -29.23
CA ASP A 950 -40.90 10.46 -29.88
C ASP A 950 -39.65 11.19 -30.38
N HIS A 951 -39.47 11.18 -31.70
CA HIS A 951 -38.32 11.79 -32.36
C HIS A 951 -38.24 13.31 -32.16
N TYR A 952 -39.36 13.99 -31.87
CA TYR A 952 -39.39 15.44 -31.70
C TYR A 952 -39.06 15.85 -30.28
N SER A 953 -39.67 15.20 -29.28
CA SER A 953 -39.38 15.49 -27.87
C SER A 953 -38.14 14.75 -27.34
N LYS A 954 -37.65 13.75 -28.08
CA LYS A 954 -36.53 12.87 -27.71
C LYS A 954 -36.76 12.15 -26.37
N ILE A 955 -38.01 11.73 -26.15
CA ILE A 955 -38.48 11.02 -24.95
C ILE A 955 -38.93 9.61 -25.35
N ALA A 956 -38.50 8.61 -24.58
CA ALA A 956 -38.95 7.22 -24.72
C ALA A 956 -40.14 6.95 -23.79
N ARG A 957 -41.17 6.24 -24.27
CA ARG A 957 -42.42 5.95 -23.56
C ARG A 957 -42.82 4.49 -23.69
N TYR A 958 -43.55 3.97 -22.69
CA TYR A 958 -44.18 2.65 -22.77
C TYR A 958 -45.56 2.74 -23.45
N CYS A 959 -45.79 1.88 -24.43
CA CYS A 959 -47.04 1.71 -25.15
C CYS A 959 -47.66 0.37 -24.79
N PHE A 960 -48.92 0.36 -24.37
CA PHE A 960 -49.63 -0.89 -24.08
C PHE A 960 -50.30 -1.50 -25.32
N ASN A 961 -50.32 -0.78 -26.44
CA ASN A 961 -50.94 -1.15 -27.70
C ASN A 961 -50.12 -0.69 -28.92
N GLN A 962 -50.30 -1.35 -30.08
CA GLN A 962 -49.50 -1.14 -31.29
C GLN A 962 -49.58 0.29 -31.85
N ASP A 963 -50.70 0.98 -31.61
CA ASP A 963 -50.91 2.38 -32.03
C ASP A 963 -50.44 3.41 -30.98
N CYS A 964 -49.89 2.94 -29.84
CA CYS A 964 -49.44 3.74 -28.69
C CYS A 964 -50.45 4.80 -28.19
N GLN A 965 -51.75 4.53 -28.33
CA GLN A 965 -52.81 5.41 -27.83
C GLN A 965 -52.92 5.33 -26.30
N ASP A 966 -52.69 4.15 -25.72
CA ASP A 966 -52.58 3.97 -24.27
C ASP A 966 -51.11 3.95 -23.88
N LYS A 967 -50.66 5.05 -23.29
CA LYS A 967 -49.27 5.28 -22.91
C LYS A 967 -49.13 5.49 -21.40
N PHE A 968 -48.09 4.90 -20.82
CA PHE A 968 -47.63 5.26 -19.49
C PHE A 968 -46.45 6.23 -19.62
N ILE A 969 -46.59 7.41 -19.02
CA ILE A 969 -45.49 8.36 -18.89
C ILE A 969 -45.07 8.31 -17.43
N PHE A 970 -43.82 7.92 -17.18
CA PHE A 970 -43.17 8.04 -15.87
C PHE A 970 -42.78 9.52 -15.67
N ASP A 971 -43.77 10.40 -15.49
CA ASP A 971 -43.53 11.78 -15.08
C ASP A 971 -43.60 11.83 -13.55
N PHE A 972 -42.46 11.73 -12.87
CA PHE A 972 -42.32 12.34 -11.54
C PHE A 972 -41.84 13.77 -11.79
N LEU A 973 -42.78 14.70 -11.88
CA LEU A 973 -42.52 16.12 -11.66
C LEU A 973 -42.63 16.42 -10.18
#